data_AF-A0AAF0JDK4-F1
#
_entry.id   AF-A0AAF0JDK4-F1
#
_cell.length_a   1.000
_cell.length_b   1.000
_cell.length_c   1.000
_cell.angle_alpha   90.00
_cell.angle_beta   90.00
_cell.angle_gamma   90.00
#
_symmetry.space_group_name_H-M   'P 1'
#
loop_
_entity.id
_entity.type
_entity.pdbx_description
1 polymer ?
#
loop_
_entity_poly.entity_id
_entity_poly.type
_entity_poly.pdbx_seq_one_letter_code
_entity_poly.pdbx_strand_id
1 'polypeptide(L)'
;MAPEVKRVELDEQAYRKLVWHASKYPASTVVGVLIGSAGSSAQVTDVIPLLHHWVQLSPMTEAGLAMLTRKIEAYLKEKDQKILGVYEVPESLDSQELSSTTVLLAQKIAAKSAYPALALLVDGCKLLTPKLTAIKAFVASQDNKATKLMSTSEISVKNYSKLVSLLDTEVNEGKWKALADWDDHLENPQLNFLAVLAPPLRLAVVGSGPSGFYAASRVLQSFDQSNGTGDNGVEVHMFERLPTPYGLVRYGVAPDHPEVKNVEHKFNEVAQDPRFQFFGNVRVTAASQRPKSASSLVSEVCVSELAPYYTHILFAYGASDSRPLGIPGSMPTELRNVFHALRFVEWYNGHPDAHDPAQQDEFSLNHVDGDHIRRVAIVGAGNVALDVARVLLRQCAAAPQEETLAHTDVPEPVLQALRTWRLEEVNLYVRRGAAQLAFTNKELREMLNLSYVPFRPIPSDQLDPAIQHVSTLKEPGQKRAMTRLLGQLRKGSKMPYVQNEQHIPRWGMHLLRSPAALHGDSGSSPALQTVDWNVTEMDESYRAVSKGEKVSSKEDLLIASVGYRSAPLESDAESQMSVPFDSSRFVIPNIRNRVVDQQGNIQPGMFVSGWLATGPVGVIVSTMFDAFGVADEMVKEWRSQVSAGENASFLCTEAGFPEALKEVPEAIRQQRTVSYKQWVEIDRAEVKRGKVLEKPREKFLTVAEMLQVID
;
A
#
# COMPACT_ATOMS: atom_id res chain seq x y z
N MET A 1 27.61 50.87 7.92
CA MET A 1 27.10 50.64 9.28
C MET A 1 25.97 49.62 9.19
N ALA A 2 26.03 48.55 9.96
CA ALA A 2 24.90 47.62 10.06
C ALA A 2 23.68 48.37 10.66
N PRO A 3 22.46 48.13 10.17
CA PRO A 3 21.27 48.81 10.69
C PRO A 3 21.05 48.48 12.17
N GLU A 4 20.72 49.49 12.99
CA GLU A 4 20.32 49.31 14.38
C GLU A 4 18.98 48.55 14.42
N VAL A 5 18.91 47.48 15.22
CA VAL A 5 17.66 46.72 15.43
C VAL A 5 16.74 47.53 16.34
N LYS A 6 15.60 47.96 15.81
CA LYS A 6 14.60 48.80 16.48
C LYS A 6 13.34 48.04 16.88
N ARG A 7 13.08 46.88 16.26
CA ARG A 7 11.91 46.06 16.53
C ARG A 7 12.25 44.58 16.36
N VAL A 8 11.64 43.72 17.18
CA VAL A 8 11.71 42.26 17.08
C VAL A 8 10.29 41.72 16.97
N GLU A 9 10.02 40.95 15.93
CA GLU A 9 8.75 40.26 15.75
C GLU A 9 9.00 38.75 15.68
N LEU A 10 8.31 37.98 16.53
CA LEU A 10 8.38 36.52 16.53
C LEU A 10 7.14 35.94 15.84
N ASP A 11 7.37 34.97 14.96
CA ASP A 11 6.30 34.15 14.39
C ASP A 11 5.72 33.18 15.44
N GLU A 12 4.51 32.68 15.15
CA GLU A 12 3.81 31.75 16.03
C GLU A 12 4.61 30.48 16.33
N GLN A 13 5.33 29.95 15.33
CA GLN A 13 6.17 28.77 15.45
C GLN A 13 7.37 29.00 16.37
N ALA A 14 8.08 30.12 16.19
CA ALA A 14 9.20 30.52 17.03
C ALA A 14 8.78 30.59 18.50
N TYR A 15 7.67 31.29 18.78
CA TYR A 15 7.16 31.43 20.14
C TYR A 15 6.67 30.10 20.72
N ARG A 16 5.99 29.27 19.92
CA ARG A 16 5.53 27.94 20.33
C ARG A 16 6.68 27.03 20.79
N LYS A 17 7.77 26.96 20.02
CA LYS A 17 8.94 26.16 20.37
C LYS A 17 9.66 26.69 21.62
N LEU A 18 9.71 28.01 21.84
CA LEU A 18 10.19 28.59 23.09
C LEU A 18 9.40 28.07 24.29
N VAL A 19 8.07 28.10 24.19
CA VAL A 19 7.17 27.60 25.25
C VAL A 19 7.36 26.12 25.49
N TRP A 20 7.45 25.31 24.43
CA TRP A 20 7.68 23.88 24.58
C TRP A 20 9.05 23.56 25.18
N HIS A 21 10.10 24.28 24.80
CA HIS A 21 11.43 24.05 25.35
C HIS A 21 11.47 24.33 26.86
N ALA A 22 10.90 25.47 27.27
CA ALA A 22 10.77 25.81 28.69
C ALA A 22 9.88 24.82 29.46
N SER A 23 8.79 24.35 28.85
CA SER A 23 7.86 23.40 29.47
C SER A 23 8.44 22.00 29.62
N LYS A 24 9.34 21.61 28.72
CA LYS A 24 10.01 20.30 28.76
C LYS A 24 11.02 20.22 29.91
N TYR A 25 11.71 21.32 30.21
CA TYR A 25 12.72 21.39 31.27
C TYR A 25 12.43 22.53 32.26
N PRO A 26 11.35 22.44 33.06
CA PRO A 26 10.92 23.53 33.92
C PRO A 26 11.87 23.80 35.11
N ALA A 27 12.77 22.87 35.41
CA ALA A 27 13.73 22.97 36.52
C ALA A 27 15.17 23.25 36.04
N SER A 28 15.35 23.57 34.75
CA SER A 28 16.66 23.77 34.15
C SER A 28 16.68 25.08 33.36
N THR A 29 17.85 25.69 33.27
CA THR A 29 18.05 26.77 32.30
C THR A 29 18.05 26.16 30.90
N VAL A 30 17.26 26.70 29.97
CA VAL A 30 17.26 26.26 28.57
C VAL A 30 17.75 27.35 27.64
N VAL A 31 18.56 26.96 26.64
CA VAL A 31 19.16 27.87 25.66
C VAL A 31 18.91 27.36 24.25
N GLY A 32 18.66 28.28 23.32
CA GLY A 32 18.56 27.93 21.91
C GLY A 32 18.88 29.09 20.98
N VAL A 33 18.79 28.83 19.68
CA VAL A 33 19.19 29.76 18.61
C VAL A 33 17.96 30.32 17.90
N LEU A 34 18.01 31.61 17.58
CA LEU A 34 16.96 32.33 16.86
C LEU A 34 17.26 32.32 15.35
N ILE A 35 16.25 31.99 14.55
CA ILE A 35 16.34 31.93 13.09
C ILE A 35 15.37 32.94 12.48
N GLY A 36 15.83 33.66 11.44
CA GLY A 36 14.95 34.52 10.65
C GLY A 36 15.68 35.61 9.89
N SER A 37 15.01 36.72 9.54
CA SER A 37 15.61 37.79 8.74
C SER A 37 16.10 38.97 9.59
N ALA A 38 17.34 39.39 9.34
CA ALA A 38 17.99 40.48 10.03
C ALA A 38 17.63 41.83 9.39
N GLY A 39 17.35 42.84 10.20
CA GLY A 39 17.00 44.18 9.72
C GLY A 39 16.69 45.14 10.87
N SER A 40 16.26 46.36 10.54
CA SER A 40 15.77 47.32 11.55
C SER A 40 14.54 46.79 12.30
N SER A 41 13.74 45.96 11.63
CA SER A 41 12.73 45.08 12.26
C SER A 41 13.18 43.64 12.05
N ALA A 42 13.80 43.03 13.05
CA ALA A 42 14.21 41.64 13.00
C ALA A 42 12.98 40.72 13.08
N GLN A 43 12.86 39.79 12.13
CA GLN A 43 11.76 38.82 12.08
C GLN A 43 12.30 37.46 12.50
N VAL A 44 11.92 36.96 13.66
CA VAL A 44 12.27 35.63 14.15
C VAL A 44 11.20 34.65 13.67
N THR A 45 11.51 33.90 12.63
CA THR A 45 10.59 32.97 11.98
C THR A 45 10.57 31.60 12.66
N ASP A 46 11.69 31.19 13.26
CA ASP A 46 11.79 29.92 13.99
C ASP A 46 12.83 30.01 15.12
N VAL A 47 12.80 29.02 16.01
CA VAL A 47 13.88 28.79 16.99
C VAL A 47 14.32 27.34 16.99
N ILE A 48 15.60 27.12 17.31
CA ILE A 48 16.19 25.79 17.42
C ILE A 48 16.64 25.60 18.87
N PRO A 49 15.93 24.77 19.66
CA PRO A 49 16.38 24.32 20.98
C PRO A 49 17.79 23.74 20.93
N LEU A 50 18.67 24.16 21.84
CA LEU A 50 20.05 23.71 21.87
C LEU A 50 20.35 22.97 23.18
N LEU A 51 20.27 23.61 24.35
CA LEU A 51 20.82 23.04 25.58
C LEU A 51 19.86 23.14 26.76
N HIS A 52 19.93 22.16 27.67
CA HIS A 52 19.25 22.15 28.96
C HIS A 52 20.09 21.59 30.12
N HIS A 53 21.18 20.85 29.88
CA HIS A 53 22.08 20.31 30.91
C HIS A 53 23.40 21.08 31.00
N TRP A 54 24.08 21.31 29.88
CA TRP A 54 25.46 21.81 29.86
C TRP A 54 25.59 23.29 29.47
N VAL A 55 24.65 24.11 29.93
CA VAL A 55 24.52 25.52 29.54
C VAL A 55 25.78 26.35 29.86
N GLN A 56 26.53 26.00 30.91
CA GLN A 56 27.76 26.72 31.30
C GLN A 56 29.06 26.19 30.66
N LEU A 57 29.01 25.06 29.93
CA LEU A 57 30.21 24.44 29.35
C LEU A 57 30.40 24.85 27.88
N SER A 58 31.47 25.60 27.60
CA SER A 58 31.81 26.07 26.24
C SER A 58 31.92 24.96 25.17
N PRO A 59 32.50 23.77 25.43
CA PRO A 59 32.73 22.77 24.36
C PRO A 59 31.45 22.19 23.76
N MET A 60 30.43 21.93 24.58
CA MET A 60 29.18 21.30 24.12
C MET A 60 28.36 22.27 23.29
N THR A 61 28.30 23.52 23.74
CA THR A 61 27.71 24.64 23.01
C THR A 61 28.42 24.89 21.67
N GLU A 62 29.75 24.83 21.65
CA GLU A 62 30.53 24.97 20.41
C GLU A 62 30.29 23.81 19.44
N ALA A 63 30.21 22.57 19.93
CA ALA A 63 29.90 21.40 19.11
C ALA A 63 28.47 21.49 18.53
N GLY A 64 27.48 21.82 19.36
CA GLY A 64 26.09 22.01 18.95
C GLY A 64 25.94 23.11 17.89
N LEU A 65 26.56 24.28 18.12
CA LEU A 65 26.56 25.38 17.15
C LEU A 65 27.33 25.06 15.86
N ALA A 66 28.45 24.34 15.93
CA ALA A 66 29.20 23.92 14.76
C ALA A 66 28.39 22.94 13.91
N MET A 67 27.72 21.97 14.55
CA MET A 67 26.85 21.01 13.87
C MET A 67 25.61 21.67 13.29
N LEU A 68 24.98 22.59 14.04
CA LEU A 68 23.90 23.45 13.57
C LEU A 68 24.33 24.20 12.31
N THR A 69 25.37 25.03 12.41
CA THR A 69 25.87 25.86 11.31
C THR A 69 26.14 24.99 10.08
N ARG A 70 26.87 23.89 10.22
CA ARG A 70 27.19 22.99 9.10
C ARG A 70 25.95 22.39 8.43
N LYS A 71 24.90 22.07 9.19
CA LYS A 71 23.70 21.40 8.67
C LYS A 71 22.65 22.37 8.13
N ILE A 72 22.57 23.60 8.64
CA ILE A 72 21.49 24.55 8.26
C ILE A 72 21.95 25.72 7.40
N GLU A 73 23.25 25.92 7.16
CA GLU A 73 23.77 27.06 6.40
C GLU A 73 23.18 27.17 4.98
N ALA A 74 22.96 26.04 4.30
CA ALA A 74 22.29 26.00 3.00
C ALA A 74 20.81 26.44 3.09
N TYR A 75 20.06 25.87 4.04
CA TYR A 75 18.65 26.19 4.30
C TYR A 75 18.43 27.67 4.64
N LEU A 76 19.29 28.22 5.50
CA LEU A 76 19.22 29.63 5.88
C LEU A 76 19.45 30.56 4.68
N LYS A 77 20.45 30.24 3.84
CA LYS A 77 20.79 31.06 2.67
C LYS A 77 19.67 31.12 1.64
N GLU A 78 18.92 30.03 1.46
CA GLU A 78 17.87 29.93 0.45
C GLU A 78 16.59 30.69 0.84
N LYS A 79 16.20 30.62 2.11
CA LYS A 79 15.05 31.39 2.64
C LYS A 79 15.38 32.85 2.98
N ASP A 80 16.57 33.33 2.64
CA ASP A 80 17.13 34.60 3.12
C ASP A 80 17.01 34.76 4.66
N GLN A 81 17.16 33.64 5.36
CA GLN A 81 17.16 33.56 6.81
C GLN A 81 18.59 33.46 7.34
N LYS A 82 18.76 33.80 8.62
CA LYS A 82 20.05 33.92 9.29
C LYS A 82 19.89 33.52 10.76
N ILE A 83 21.00 33.20 11.40
CA ILE A 83 21.06 33.06 12.85
C ILE A 83 21.01 34.47 13.45
N LEU A 84 19.85 34.87 13.96
CA LEU A 84 19.64 36.22 14.48
C LEU A 84 20.20 36.42 15.88
N GLY A 85 20.39 35.34 16.64
CA GLY A 85 20.76 35.45 18.03
C GLY A 85 20.47 34.18 18.83
N VAL A 86 20.34 34.36 20.14
CA VAL A 86 20.07 33.29 21.10
C VAL A 86 18.91 33.66 22.01
N TYR A 87 18.29 32.67 22.62
CA TYR A 87 17.40 32.86 23.76
C TYR A 87 17.87 32.04 24.95
N GLU A 88 17.52 32.54 26.13
CA GLU A 88 17.72 31.88 27.42
C GLU A 88 16.42 31.95 28.22
N VAL A 89 15.99 30.81 28.75
CA VAL A 89 14.97 30.72 29.79
C VAL A 89 15.71 30.26 31.05
N PRO A 90 15.90 31.12 32.05
CA PRO A 90 16.67 30.79 33.24
C PRO A 90 15.88 29.85 34.17
N GLU A 91 16.59 29.00 34.91
CA GLU A 91 15.99 28.20 36.00
C GLU A 91 15.44 29.09 37.13
N SER A 92 16.07 30.24 37.35
CA SER A 92 15.71 31.18 38.41
C SER A 92 14.61 32.12 37.92
N LEU A 93 13.46 32.02 38.59
CA LEU A 93 12.24 32.76 38.24
C LEU A 93 12.37 34.29 38.42
N ASP A 94 13.34 34.74 39.21
CA ASP A 94 13.57 36.17 39.48
C ASP A 94 14.66 36.78 38.59
N SER A 95 15.30 35.99 37.72
CA SER A 95 16.43 36.50 36.93
C SER A 95 16.00 37.62 35.99
N GLN A 96 16.62 38.79 36.14
CA GLN A 96 16.37 39.96 35.30
C GLN A 96 17.48 40.18 34.26
N GLU A 97 18.54 39.39 34.31
CA GLU A 97 19.76 39.54 33.51
C GLU A 97 20.08 38.24 32.77
N LEU A 98 20.74 38.37 31.62
CA LEU A 98 21.24 37.24 30.84
C LEU A 98 22.47 36.63 31.52
N SER A 99 22.64 35.31 31.41
CA SER A 99 23.87 34.67 31.86
C SER A 99 25.09 35.15 31.06
N SER A 100 26.27 35.09 31.68
CA SER A 100 27.54 35.44 31.03
C SER A 100 27.79 34.61 29.76
N THR A 101 27.37 33.34 29.75
CA THR A 101 27.48 32.46 28.59
C THR A 101 26.59 32.91 27.44
N THR A 102 25.32 33.22 27.68
CA THR A 102 24.40 33.70 26.64
C THR A 102 24.84 35.04 26.07
N VAL A 103 25.34 35.94 26.91
CA VAL A 103 25.96 37.21 26.46
C VAL A 103 27.14 36.93 25.53
N LEU A 104 28.04 36.02 25.90
CA LEU A 104 29.18 35.66 25.07
C LEU A 104 28.77 35.03 23.74
N LEU A 105 27.73 34.19 23.73
CA LEU A 105 27.18 33.60 22.51
C LEU A 105 26.62 34.65 21.56
N ALA A 106 25.80 35.57 22.07
CA ALA A 106 25.26 36.67 21.28
C ALA A 106 26.40 37.54 20.70
N GLN A 107 27.45 37.81 21.49
CA GLN A 107 28.64 38.53 21.02
C GLN A 107 29.39 37.77 19.91
N LYS A 108 29.60 36.46 20.06
CA LYS A 108 30.23 35.62 19.03
C LYS A 108 29.40 35.60 17.74
N ILE A 109 28.07 35.51 17.84
CA ILE A 109 27.16 35.58 16.69
C ILE A 109 27.27 36.94 16.01
N ALA A 110 27.22 38.05 16.76
CA ALA A 110 27.36 39.40 16.21
C ALA A 110 28.71 39.58 15.49
N ALA A 111 29.81 39.12 16.11
CA ALA A 111 31.15 39.19 15.53
C ALA A 111 31.26 38.39 14.21
N LYS A 112 30.71 37.18 14.17
CA LYS A 112 30.78 36.31 12.98
C LYS A 112 29.86 36.77 11.84
N SER A 113 28.75 37.41 12.17
CA SER A 113 27.66 37.66 11.23
C SER A 113 27.64 39.05 10.60
N ALA A 114 28.44 39.99 11.11
CA ALA A 114 28.49 41.38 10.64
C ALA A 114 27.19 42.17 10.80
N TYR A 115 26.28 41.72 11.68
CA TYR A 115 25.10 42.45 12.13
C TYR A 115 24.89 42.32 13.64
N PRO A 116 24.12 43.21 14.29
CA PRO A 116 23.79 43.07 15.70
C PRO A 116 22.99 41.78 15.96
N ALA A 117 23.39 41.00 16.96
CA ALA A 117 22.71 39.77 17.35
C ALA A 117 21.73 40.00 18.50
N LEU A 118 20.64 39.27 18.49
CA LEU A 118 19.63 39.27 19.55
C LEU A 118 20.03 38.32 20.69
N ALA A 119 19.70 38.72 21.92
CA ALA A 119 19.69 37.83 23.07
C ALA A 119 18.35 38.02 23.79
N LEU A 120 17.50 36.99 23.76
CA LEU A 120 16.20 37.02 24.42
C LEU A 120 16.31 36.39 25.80
N LEU A 121 15.99 37.14 26.85
CA LEU A 121 15.73 36.60 28.17
C LEU A 121 14.23 36.34 28.30
N VAL A 122 13.86 35.09 28.55
CA VAL A 122 12.49 34.62 28.53
C VAL A 122 12.08 34.17 29.92
N ASP A 123 11.10 34.82 30.51
CA ASP A 123 10.51 34.48 31.81
C ASP A 123 9.52 33.32 31.65
N GLY A 124 9.93 32.13 32.10
CA GLY A 124 9.16 30.90 32.00
C GLY A 124 7.77 30.97 32.65
N CYS A 125 7.62 31.75 33.73
CA CYS A 125 6.35 31.90 34.44
C CYS A 125 5.35 32.81 33.70
N LYS A 126 5.81 33.62 32.75
CA LYS A 126 4.97 34.59 32.04
C LYS A 126 4.63 34.16 30.61
N LEU A 127 5.15 33.03 30.15
CA LEU A 127 5.02 32.53 28.77
C LEU A 127 3.57 32.31 28.31
N LEU A 128 2.66 31.98 29.22
CA LEU A 128 1.24 31.72 28.91
C LEU A 128 0.31 32.84 29.40
N THR A 129 0.84 34.04 29.65
CA THR A 129 0.01 35.17 30.10
C THR A 129 -0.70 35.87 28.93
N PRO A 130 -1.88 36.49 29.13
CA PRO A 130 -2.61 37.16 28.04
C PRO A 130 -1.90 38.36 27.43
N LYS A 131 -0.87 38.90 28.10
CA LYS A 131 -0.07 40.04 27.64
C LYS A 131 1.38 39.61 27.47
N LEU A 132 1.98 39.97 26.33
CA LEU A 132 3.37 39.66 26.02
C LEU A 132 4.33 40.39 26.99
N THR A 133 4.61 39.76 28.12
CA THR A 133 5.49 40.28 29.18
C THR A 133 6.65 39.34 29.51
N ALA A 134 6.67 38.17 28.86
CA ALA A 134 7.66 37.13 29.11
C ALA A 134 9.02 37.41 28.49
N ILE A 135 9.11 38.23 27.44
CA ILE A 135 10.34 38.40 26.67
C ILE A 135 10.96 39.76 26.96
N LYS A 136 12.25 39.75 27.31
CA LYS A 136 13.13 40.90 27.22
C LYS A 136 14.15 40.66 26.12
N ALA A 137 14.30 41.60 25.21
CA ALA A 137 15.27 41.52 24.14
C ALA A 137 16.47 42.41 24.44
N PHE A 138 17.66 41.87 24.23
CA PHE A 138 18.91 42.59 24.27
C PHE A 138 19.60 42.50 22.91
N VAL A 139 20.39 43.52 22.57
CA VAL A 139 21.16 43.57 21.32
C VAL A 139 22.65 43.56 21.65
N ALA A 140 23.37 42.60 21.09
CA ALA A 140 24.84 42.54 21.10
C ALA A 140 25.38 43.12 19.79
N SER A 141 26.32 44.05 19.86
CA SER A 141 27.02 44.62 18.69
C SER A 141 28.49 44.19 18.65
N GLN A 142 29.10 44.24 17.47
CA GLN A 142 30.49 43.83 17.26
C GLN A 142 31.50 44.60 18.12
N ASP A 143 31.29 45.90 18.31
CA ASP A 143 32.27 46.80 18.94
C ASP A 143 32.05 47.00 20.45
N ASN A 144 30.99 46.41 21.03
CA ASN A 144 30.54 46.75 22.37
C ASN A 144 30.62 45.54 23.31
N LYS A 145 31.32 45.69 24.44
CA LYS A 145 31.47 44.64 25.45
C LYS A 145 30.18 44.35 26.23
N ALA A 146 29.15 45.20 26.10
CA ALA A 146 27.88 45.09 26.82
C ALA A 146 26.69 44.94 25.85
N THR A 147 25.69 44.18 26.26
CA THR A 147 24.39 44.03 25.57
C THR A 147 23.48 45.21 25.94
N LYS A 148 22.80 45.81 24.95
CA LYS A 148 21.86 46.93 25.15
C LYS A 148 20.43 46.38 25.26
N LEU A 149 19.71 46.73 26.33
CA LEU A 149 18.30 46.36 26.52
C LEU A 149 17.39 47.15 25.56
N MET A 150 16.46 46.46 24.91
CA MET A 150 15.41 47.05 24.07
C MET A 150 14.17 47.42 24.89
N SER A 151 13.36 48.35 24.38
CA SER A 151 12.06 48.65 25.00
C SER A 151 11.10 47.48 24.79
N THR A 152 10.27 47.17 25.78
CA THR A 152 9.26 46.11 25.69
C THR A 152 8.22 46.37 24.60
N SER A 153 7.95 47.65 24.28
CA SER A 153 7.06 48.05 23.17
C SER A 153 7.59 47.71 21.78
N GLU A 154 8.87 47.34 21.68
CA GLU A 154 9.55 47.01 20.43
C GLU A 154 9.50 45.50 20.12
N ILE A 155 8.86 44.70 20.97
CA ILE A 155 8.75 43.25 20.83
C ILE A 155 7.29 42.87 20.55
N SER A 156 7.05 42.08 19.52
CA SER A 156 5.72 41.55 19.19
C SER A 156 5.76 40.07 18.82
N VAL A 157 4.66 39.36 19.04
CA VAL A 157 4.44 37.98 18.57
C VAL A 157 3.19 37.99 17.69
N LYS A 158 3.25 37.35 16.52
CA LYS A 158 2.09 37.27 15.61
C LYS A 158 0.92 36.53 16.27
N ASN A 159 -0.29 37.06 16.13
CA ASN A 159 -1.54 36.50 16.65
C ASN A 159 -1.50 36.06 18.12
N TYR A 160 -0.75 36.79 18.96
CA TYR A 160 -0.40 36.39 20.32
C TYR A 160 -1.58 35.90 21.18
N SER A 161 -2.71 36.62 21.20
CA SER A 161 -3.86 36.26 22.04
C SER A 161 -4.46 34.90 21.68
N LYS A 162 -4.57 34.60 20.38
CA LYS A 162 -5.03 33.29 19.88
C LYS A 162 -4.00 32.21 20.15
N LEU A 163 -2.72 32.54 19.94
CA LEU A 163 -1.61 31.62 20.15
C LEU A 163 -1.49 31.17 21.60
N VAL A 164 -1.56 32.07 22.59
CA VAL A 164 -1.45 31.72 24.02
C VAL A 164 -2.55 30.74 24.44
N SER A 165 -3.78 30.95 23.97
CA SER A 165 -4.92 30.06 24.27
C SER A 165 -4.68 28.65 23.72
N LEU A 166 -4.11 28.56 22.51
CA LEU A 166 -3.73 27.29 21.90
C LEU A 166 -2.58 26.64 22.68
N LEU A 167 -1.53 27.40 23.01
CA LEU A 167 -0.34 26.90 23.71
C LEU A 167 -0.66 26.35 25.09
N ASP A 168 -1.57 26.98 25.83
CA ASP A 168 -2.05 26.45 27.11
C ASP A 168 -2.63 25.04 26.95
N THR A 169 -3.42 24.83 25.89
CA THR A 169 -3.95 23.51 25.54
C THR A 169 -2.81 22.54 25.17
N GLU A 170 -1.87 22.96 24.32
CA GLU A 170 -0.76 22.11 23.85
C GLU A 170 0.19 21.69 24.97
N VAL A 171 0.44 22.58 25.94
CA VAL A 171 1.26 22.29 27.12
C VAL A 171 0.57 21.27 28.01
N ASN A 172 -0.73 21.42 28.24
CA ASN A 172 -1.54 20.47 29.00
C ASN A 172 -1.65 19.09 28.32
N GLU A 173 -1.68 19.05 26.98
CA GLU A 173 -1.64 17.81 26.19
C GLU A 173 -0.24 17.15 26.15
N GLY A 174 0.80 17.84 26.64
CA GLY A 174 2.16 17.31 26.69
C GLY A 174 2.87 17.34 25.34
N LYS A 175 2.48 18.19 24.38
CA LYS A 175 3.09 18.27 23.04
C LYS A 175 4.60 18.59 23.08
N TRP A 176 5.06 19.26 24.12
CA TRP A 176 6.47 19.57 24.35
C TRP A 176 7.36 18.32 24.46
N LYS A 177 6.81 17.14 24.76
CA LYS A 177 7.58 15.88 24.84
C LYS A 177 8.23 15.48 23.51
N ALA A 178 7.63 15.88 22.39
CA ALA A 178 8.14 15.59 21.06
C ALA A 178 9.29 16.53 20.63
N LEU A 179 9.48 17.64 21.34
CA LEU A 179 10.61 18.54 21.10
C LEU A 179 11.90 17.85 21.56
N ALA A 180 12.95 17.91 20.76
CA ALA A 180 14.30 17.51 21.16
C ALA A 180 15.26 18.68 21.04
N ASP A 181 16.18 18.82 21.99
CA ASP A 181 17.31 19.72 21.88
C ASP A 181 18.62 18.96 21.61
N TRP A 182 19.75 19.66 21.55
CA TRP A 182 21.03 19.05 21.24
C TRP A 182 21.51 18.09 22.35
N ASP A 183 21.20 18.39 23.61
CA ASP A 183 21.53 17.49 24.73
C ASP A 183 20.75 16.17 24.60
N ASP A 184 19.46 16.21 24.27
CA ASP A 184 18.66 15.01 23.98
C ASP A 184 19.23 14.18 22.80
N HIS A 185 19.69 14.88 21.75
CA HIS A 185 20.26 14.24 20.56
C HIS A 185 21.56 13.49 20.89
N LEU A 186 22.34 13.98 21.84
CA LEU A 186 23.56 13.31 22.27
C LEU A 186 23.28 12.04 23.05
N GLU A 187 22.22 12.02 23.85
CA GLU A 187 21.76 10.83 24.55
C GLU A 187 21.11 9.82 23.60
N ASN A 188 20.35 10.31 22.62
CA ASN A 188 19.70 9.52 21.60
C ASN A 188 19.83 10.17 20.20
N PRO A 189 20.79 9.69 19.37
CA PRO A 189 21.02 10.23 18.03
C PRO A 189 19.83 10.14 17.06
N GLN A 190 18.76 9.40 17.40
CA GLN A 190 17.52 9.34 16.62
C GLN A 190 16.61 10.57 16.84
N LEU A 191 16.80 11.33 17.91
CA LEU A 191 16.01 12.52 18.21
C LEU A 191 16.52 13.70 17.37
N ASN A 192 15.70 14.25 16.48
CA ASN A 192 16.13 15.34 15.60
C ASN A 192 15.98 16.72 16.27
N PHE A 193 17.06 17.25 16.84
CA PHE A 193 17.09 18.60 17.41
C PHE A 193 16.99 19.73 16.38
N LEU A 194 17.18 19.42 15.09
CA LEU A 194 17.09 20.38 13.98
C LEU A 194 15.70 20.48 13.39
N ALA A 195 14.66 19.96 14.05
CA ALA A 195 13.29 19.98 13.56
C ALA A 195 12.73 21.41 13.41
N VAL A 196 13.19 22.12 12.38
CA VAL A 196 12.35 22.91 11.50
C VAL A 196 11.29 21.92 11.00
N LEU A 197 10.00 22.20 11.23
CA LEU A 197 8.88 21.29 10.97
C LEU A 197 9.08 20.50 9.67
N ALA A 198 9.36 19.20 9.77
CA ALA A 198 9.44 18.36 8.59
C ALA A 198 8.01 18.08 8.11
N PRO A 199 7.74 18.12 6.79
CA PRO A 199 6.41 17.82 6.28
C PRO A 199 6.05 16.37 6.65
N PRO A 200 4.79 16.09 7.05
CA PRO A 200 4.35 14.73 7.35
C PRO A 200 4.62 13.78 6.21
N LEU A 201 4.85 12.50 6.53
CA LEU A 201 4.73 11.46 5.50
C LEU A 201 3.25 11.27 5.21
N ARG A 202 2.77 11.83 4.08
CA ARG A 202 1.42 11.61 3.58
C ARG A 202 1.46 10.61 2.43
N LEU A 203 0.90 9.43 2.66
CA LEU A 203 0.92 8.30 1.74
C LEU A 203 -0.48 8.05 1.15
N ALA A 204 -0.58 8.11 -0.17
CA ALA A 204 -1.70 7.54 -0.90
C ALA A 204 -1.41 6.07 -1.26
N VAL A 205 -2.26 5.13 -0.87
CA VAL A 205 -2.17 3.72 -1.28
C VAL A 205 -3.28 3.43 -2.28
N VAL A 206 -2.93 3.03 -3.49
CA VAL A 206 -3.88 2.70 -4.56
C VAL A 206 -4.09 1.19 -4.61
N GLY A 207 -5.22 0.72 -4.09
CA GLY A 207 -5.57 -0.70 -3.97
C GLY A 207 -5.52 -1.19 -2.52
N SER A 208 -6.56 -1.91 -2.11
CA SER A 208 -6.73 -2.37 -0.72
C SER A 208 -6.52 -3.88 -0.54
N GLY A 209 -5.73 -4.50 -1.42
CA GLY A 209 -5.29 -5.89 -1.25
C GLY A 209 -4.22 -6.05 -0.16
N PRO A 210 -3.67 -7.28 0.01
CA PRO A 210 -2.62 -7.55 0.99
C PRO A 210 -1.42 -6.63 0.90
N SER A 211 -0.90 -6.32 -0.30
CA SER A 211 0.26 -5.44 -0.44
C SER A 211 -0.01 -4.05 0.11
N GLY A 212 -1.18 -3.48 -0.20
CA GLY A 212 -1.59 -2.16 0.29
C GLY A 212 -1.69 -2.11 1.81
N PHE A 213 -2.40 -3.06 2.43
CA PHE A 213 -2.55 -3.11 3.88
C PHE A 213 -1.26 -3.42 4.63
N TYR A 214 -0.43 -4.35 4.14
CA TYR A 214 0.85 -4.65 4.79
C TYR A 214 1.84 -3.49 4.70
N ALA A 215 1.88 -2.79 3.56
CA ALA A 215 2.69 -1.58 3.42
C ALA A 215 2.19 -0.48 4.35
N ALA A 216 0.88 -0.21 4.38
CA ALA A 216 0.27 0.74 5.31
C ALA A 216 0.59 0.39 6.78
N SER A 217 0.43 -0.88 7.17
CA SER A 217 0.76 -1.36 8.51
C SER A 217 2.21 -1.07 8.88
N ARG A 218 3.14 -1.33 7.96
CA ARG A 218 4.58 -1.19 8.22
C ARG A 218 5.02 0.27 8.25
N VAL A 219 4.44 1.10 7.38
CA VAL A 219 4.61 2.55 7.42
C VAL A 219 4.13 3.09 8.76
N LEU A 220 2.89 2.81 9.18
CA LEU A 220 2.33 3.28 10.45
C LEU A 220 3.13 2.83 11.67
N GLN A 221 3.69 1.60 11.66
CA GLN A 221 4.57 1.08 12.71
C GLN A 221 5.94 1.75 12.77
N SER A 222 6.39 2.37 11.67
CA SER A 222 7.68 3.05 11.60
C SER A 222 7.66 4.44 12.24
N PHE A 223 6.49 4.91 12.68
CA PHE A 223 6.27 6.14 13.42
C PHE A 223 5.74 5.78 14.82
N ASP A 224 6.27 6.43 15.86
CA ASP A 224 5.82 6.21 17.23
C ASP A 224 4.32 6.56 17.37
N GLN A 225 3.63 5.99 18.37
CA GLN A 225 2.23 6.31 18.65
C GLN A 225 2.03 7.78 19.05
N SER A 226 3.10 8.46 19.47
CA SER A 226 3.12 9.90 19.71
C SER A 226 3.17 10.74 18.42
N ASN A 227 3.58 10.17 17.29
CA ASN A 227 3.51 10.79 15.96
C ASN A 227 2.07 10.67 15.43
N GLY A 228 1.23 11.65 15.80
CA GLY A 228 -0.15 11.78 15.32
C GLY A 228 -0.25 12.21 13.85
N THR A 229 -1.43 12.71 13.46
CA THR A 229 -1.66 13.38 12.17
C THR A 229 -1.20 14.84 12.27
N GLY A 230 -0.27 15.30 11.45
CA GLY A 230 0.28 16.66 11.51
C GLY A 230 1.78 16.74 11.24
N ASP A 231 2.41 17.88 11.54
CA ASP A 231 3.83 18.11 11.25
C ASP A 231 4.71 17.09 12.02
N ASN A 232 5.69 16.46 11.36
CA ASN A 232 6.46 15.28 11.83
C ASN A 232 5.64 13.97 12.03
N GLY A 233 4.39 13.94 11.58
CA GLY A 233 3.47 12.80 11.66
C GLY A 233 3.44 11.91 10.42
N VAL A 234 2.49 10.97 10.42
CA VAL A 234 2.19 10.09 9.28
C VAL A 234 0.70 10.05 9.01
N GLU A 235 0.31 10.07 7.74
CA GLU A 235 -1.07 9.92 7.29
C GLU A 235 -1.12 8.95 6.12
N VAL A 236 -2.00 7.94 6.20
CA VAL A 236 -2.15 6.92 5.16
C VAL A 236 -3.58 6.93 4.66
N HIS A 237 -3.77 7.29 3.39
CA HIS A 237 -5.06 7.26 2.72
C HIS A 237 -5.08 6.14 1.68
N MET A 238 -5.98 5.17 1.86
CA MET A 238 -6.11 4.03 0.97
C MET A 238 -7.32 4.18 0.06
N PHE A 239 -7.10 4.10 -1.25
CA PHE A 239 -8.12 4.21 -2.29
C PHE A 239 -8.43 2.83 -2.87
N GLU A 240 -9.71 2.49 -2.98
CA GLU A 240 -10.17 1.22 -3.51
C GLU A 240 -11.34 1.44 -4.46
N ARG A 241 -11.29 0.83 -5.66
CA ARG A 241 -12.34 1.01 -6.66
C ARG A 241 -13.68 0.42 -6.22
N LEU A 242 -13.64 -0.61 -5.39
CA LEU A 242 -14.84 -1.26 -4.85
C LEU A 242 -15.27 -0.61 -3.52
N PRO A 243 -16.55 -0.71 -3.14
CA PRO A 243 -17.00 -0.41 -1.78
C PRO A 243 -16.30 -1.27 -0.70
N THR A 244 -15.80 -2.44 -1.08
CA THR A 244 -15.25 -3.46 -0.19
C THR A 244 -13.72 -3.54 -0.28
N PRO A 245 -12.98 -3.64 0.82
CA PRO A 245 -11.54 -3.80 0.84
C PRO A 245 -11.09 -5.27 0.64
N TYR A 246 -9.79 -5.51 0.84
CA TYR A 246 -9.08 -6.81 0.95
C TYR A 246 -8.72 -7.49 -0.37
N GLY A 247 -9.22 -7.00 -1.50
CA GLY A 247 -8.86 -7.49 -2.83
C GLY A 247 -8.98 -9.02 -2.96
N LEU A 248 -7.91 -9.69 -3.41
CA LEU A 248 -7.91 -11.14 -3.62
C LEU A 248 -8.02 -11.98 -2.34
N VAL A 249 -7.89 -11.41 -1.14
CA VAL A 249 -8.24 -12.17 0.08
C VAL A 249 -9.74 -12.47 0.11
N ARG A 250 -10.55 -11.47 -0.28
CA ARG A 250 -12.00 -11.58 -0.35
C ARG A 250 -12.49 -12.21 -1.66
N TYR A 251 -11.85 -11.88 -2.78
CA TYR A 251 -12.30 -12.22 -4.13
C TYR A 251 -11.44 -13.26 -4.87
N GLY A 252 -10.33 -13.70 -4.28
CA GLY A 252 -9.40 -14.66 -4.90
C GLY A 252 -9.25 -15.95 -4.12
N VAL A 253 -8.96 -15.87 -2.82
CA VAL A 253 -8.82 -17.03 -1.92
C VAL A 253 -10.10 -17.86 -1.97
N ALA A 254 -9.93 -19.16 -2.23
CA ALA A 254 -11.04 -20.07 -2.38
C ALA A 254 -11.93 -20.06 -1.12
N PRO A 255 -13.26 -20.20 -1.29
CA PRO A 255 -14.24 -20.15 -0.21
C PRO A 255 -14.05 -21.24 0.84
N ASP A 256 -13.37 -22.33 0.46
CA ASP A 256 -13.02 -23.43 1.34
C ASP A 256 -11.63 -23.34 1.98
N HIS A 257 -10.95 -22.20 1.82
CA HIS A 257 -9.75 -21.82 2.57
C HIS A 257 -10.00 -20.63 3.49
N PRO A 258 -11.00 -20.69 4.40
CA PRO A 258 -11.33 -19.56 5.27
C PRO A 258 -10.15 -19.19 6.18
N GLU A 259 -9.27 -20.13 6.53
CA GLU A 259 -8.11 -19.87 7.37
C GLU A 259 -7.09 -18.91 6.73
N VAL A 260 -7.04 -18.88 5.40
CA VAL A 260 -6.17 -17.96 4.65
C VAL A 260 -6.74 -16.53 4.69
N LYS A 261 -8.06 -16.38 4.83
CA LYS A 261 -8.75 -15.08 4.95
C LYS A 261 -8.55 -14.42 6.32
N ASN A 262 -8.04 -15.15 7.33
CA ASN A 262 -7.77 -14.61 8.67
C ASN A 262 -6.77 -13.43 8.71
N VAL A 263 -6.01 -13.19 7.64
CA VAL A 263 -5.18 -11.99 7.50
C VAL A 263 -5.99 -10.69 7.55
N GLU A 264 -7.30 -10.75 7.26
CA GLU A 264 -8.24 -9.64 7.41
C GLU A 264 -8.24 -9.06 8.83
N HIS A 265 -8.00 -9.87 9.87
CA HIS A 265 -7.89 -9.35 11.24
C HIS A 265 -6.79 -8.30 11.36
N LYS A 266 -5.63 -8.53 10.72
CA LYS A 266 -4.54 -7.55 10.72
C LYS A 266 -4.91 -6.29 9.96
N PHE A 267 -5.66 -6.43 8.86
CA PHE A 267 -6.11 -5.30 8.06
C PHE A 267 -7.14 -4.45 8.81
N ASN A 268 -7.98 -5.09 9.62
CA ASN A 268 -8.93 -4.41 10.50
C ASN A 268 -8.22 -3.62 11.60
N GLU A 269 -7.13 -4.14 12.17
CA GLU A 269 -6.28 -3.39 13.11
C GLU A 269 -5.72 -2.12 12.46
N VAL A 270 -5.20 -2.23 11.23
CA VAL A 270 -4.68 -1.07 10.47
C VAL A 270 -5.76 -0.03 10.26
N ALA A 271 -6.97 -0.46 9.89
CA ALA A 271 -8.09 0.43 9.62
C ALA A 271 -8.65 1.14 10.87
N GLN A 272 -8.26 0.70 12.07
CA GLN A 272 -8.59 1.36 13.33
C GLN A 272 -7.57 2.42 13.75
N ASP A 273 -6.40 2.50 13.09
CA ASP A 273 -5.40 3.53 13.38
C ASP A 273 -5.98 4.92 13.00
N PRO A 274 -5.97 5.91 13.90
CA PRO A 274 -6.51 7.25 13.61
C PRO A 274 -5.78 7.98 12.48
N ARG A 275 -4.56 7.54 12.13
CA ARG A 275 -3.74 8.06 11.03
C ARG A 275 -4.05 7.40 9.69
N PHE A 276 -4.97 6.43 9.67
CA PHE A 276 -5.40 5.73 8.47
C PHE A 276 -6.82 6.16 8.06
N GLN A 277 -7.01 6.38 6.76
CA GLN A 277 -8.33 6.59 6.17
C GLN A 277 -8.53 5.72 4.94
N PHE A 278 -9.73 5.17 4.79
CA PHE A 278 -10.13 4.35 3.65
C PHE A 278 -11.17 5.10 2.80
N PHE A 279 -10.94 5.09 1.49
CA PHE A 279 -11.81 5.64 0.46
C PHE A 279 -12.16 4.53 -0.54
N GLY A 280 -13.17 3.74 -0.21
CA GLY A 280 -13.77 2.78 -1.12
C GLY A 280 -14.69 3.44 -2.15
N ASN A 281 -15.03 2.70 -3.19
CA ASN A 281 -15.79 3.19 -4.34
C ASN A 281 -15.07 4.33 -5.10
N VAL A 282 -13.74 4.32 -5.10
CA VAL A 282 -12.86 5.31 -5.74
C VAL A 282 -11.85 4.61 -6.64
N ARG A 283 -12.04 4.73 -7.96
CA ARG A 283 -11.08 4.28 -8.96
C ARG A 283 -10.04 5.37 -9.21
N VAL A 284 -8.78 5.02 -9.05
CA VAL A 284 -7.66 5.89 -9.44
C VAL A 284 -7.34 5.66 -10.92
N THR A 285 -7.25 6.73 -11.71
CA THR A 285 -6.95 6.70 -13.16
C THR A 285 -5.64 7.43 -13.47
N ALA A 286 -5.06 7.26 -14.68
CA ALA A 286 -3.86 8.02 -15.06
C ALA A 286 -4.17 9.41 -15.62
N ALA A 287 -5.38 9.63 -16.16
CA ALA A 287 -5.82 10.91 -16.70
C ALA A 287 -7.25 11.24 -16.24
N SER A 288 -7.59 12.54 -16.23
CA SER A 288 -8.96 12.99 -15.98
C SER A 288 -9.83 12.68 -17.22
N GLN A 289 -10.52 11.54 -17.21
CA GLN A 289 -11.56 11.29 -18.20
C GLN A 289 -12.71 12.28 -17.97
N ARG A 290 -13.10 13.04 -19.01
CA ARG A 290 -14.45 13.62 -19.14
C ARG A 290 -14.97 13.27 -20.54
N PRO A 291 -16.24 12.87 -20.67
CA PRO A 291 -17.35 13.25 -19.81
C PRO A 291 -17.73 12.17 -18.80
N LYS A 292 -17.98 12.60 -17.56
CA LYS A 292 -18.72 11.83 -16.56
C LYS A 292 -20.02 11.34 -17.22
N SER A 293 -20.10 10.06 -17.57
CA SER A 293 -21.40 9.44 -17.69
C SER A 293 -22.04 9.60 -16.30
N ALA A 294 -23.12 10.36 -16.20
CA ALA A 294 -23.85 10.58 -14.96
C ALA A 294 -24.41 9.27 -14.35
N SER A 295 -24.16 8.12 -14.98
CA SER A 295 -24.56 6.78 -14.54
C SER A 295 -23.45 5.94 -13.89
N SER A 296 -22.17 6.38 -13.86
CA SER A 296 -21.14 5.60 -13.14
C SER A 296 -21.35 5.72 -11.63
N LEU A 297 -21.62 4.59 -10.98
CA LEU A 297 -21.72 4.51 -9.51
C LEU A 297 -20.36 4.65 -8.82
N VAL A 298 -19.27 4.42 -9.55
CA VAL A 298 -17.89 4.45 -9.03
C VAL A 298 -17.31 5.84 -9.22
N SER A 299 -16.74 6.38 -8.15
CA SER A 299 -16.04 7.66 -8.14
C SER A 299 -14.68 7.54 -8.80
N GLU A 300 -14.19 8.61 -9.44
CA GLU A 300 -12.90 8.62 -10.13
C GLU A 300 -12.03 9.80 -9.70
N VAL A 301 -10.73 9.56 -9.60
CA VAL A 301 -9.69 10.57 -9.34
C VAL A 301 -8.43 10.18 -10.10
N CYS A 302 -7.79 11.12 -10.79
CA CYS A 302 -6.55 10.81 -11.50
C CYS A 302 -5.31 11.01 -10.62
N VAL A 303 -4.19 10.40 -10.99
CA VAL A 303 -2.93 10.50 -10.25
C VAL A 303 -2.45 11.96 -10.10
N SER A 304 -2.66 12.81 -11.11
CA SER A 304 -2.30 14.22 -11.01
C SER A 304 -3.20 15.02 -10.06
N GLU A 305 -4.44 14.60 -9.82
CA GLU A 305 -5.31 15.17 -8.79
C GLU A 305 -4.92 14.70 -7.37
N LEU A 306 -4.30 13.51 -7.25
CA LEU A 306 -3.76 13.02 -5.98
C LEU A 306 -2.44 13.71 -5.62
N ALA A 307 -1.52 13.83 -6.57
CA ALA A 307 -0.13 14.22 -6.33
C ALA A 307 0.08 15.47 -5.44
N PRO A 308 -0.71 16.56 -5.56
CA PRO A 308 -0.60 17.74 -4.70
C PRO A 308 -0.80 17.47 -3.19
N TYR A 309 -1.52 16.41 -2.84
CA TYR A 309 -1.95 16.12 -1.47
C TYR A 309 -1.02 15.14 -0.75
N TYR A 310 -0.08 14.51 -1.45
CA TYR A 310 0.71 13.42 -0.91
C TYR A 310 2.21 13.63 -1.14
N THR A 311 3.02 13.21 -0.17
CA THR A 311 4.48 13.13 -0.37
C THR A 311 4.85 11.85 -1.11
N HIS A 312 4.06 10.79 -0.93
CA HIS A 312 4.27 9.47 -1.53
C HIS A 312 2.97 8.87 -2.05
N ILE A 313 3.06 8.13 -3.16
CA ILE A 313 2.00 7.26 -3.69
C ILE A 313 2.54 5.83 -3.84
N LEU A 314 1.78 4.86 -3.35
CA LEU A 314 2.04 3.44 -3.48
C LEU A 314 0.99 2.80 -4.38
N PHE A 315 1.41 2.31 -5.54
CA PHE A 315 0.58 1.51 -6.44
C PHE A 315 0.55 0.05 -5.96
N ALA A 316 -0.61 -0.40 -5.49
CA ALA A 316 -0.85 -1.71 -4.90
C ALA A 316 -2.11 -2.40 -5.46
N TYR A 317 -2.53 -2.04 -6.68
CA TYR A 317 -3.79 -2.52 -7.30
C TYR A 317 -3.69 -3.92 -7.94
N GLY A 318 -2.54 -4.59 -7.80
CA GLY A 318 -2.37 -6.00 -8.15
C GLY A 318 -2.50 -6.30 -9.65
N ALA A 319 -2.95 -7.52 -9.97
CA ALA A 319 -3.12 -8.01 -11.33
C ALA A 319 -4.60 -8.38 -11.59
N SER A 320 -5.33 -7.47 -12.21
CA SER A 320 -6.79 -7.53 -12.41
C SER A 320 -7.23 -8.10 -13.76
N ASP A 321 -6.30 -8.62 -14.56
CA ASP A 321 -6.62 -9.19 -15.87
C ASP A 321 -5.96 -10.57 -16.07
N SER A 322 -6.39 -11.30 -17.08
CA SER A 322 -5.92 -12.66 -17.40
C SER A 322 -4.95 -12.64 -18.58
N ARG A 323 -4.01 -13.61 -18.60
CA ARG A 323 -3.21 -13.85 -19.79
C ARG A 323 -4.05 -14.56 -20.85
N PRO A 324 -4.11 -14.04 -22.09
CA PRO A 324 -4.82 -14.73 -23.16
C PRO A 324 -4.10 -16.04 -23.52
N LEU A 325 -4.85 -17.03 -24.01
CA LEU A 325 -4.25 -18.24 -24.58
C LEU A 325 -3.57 -17.96 -25.92
N GLY A 326 -4.09 -17.00 -26.69
CA GLY A 326 -3.52 -16.58 -27.97
C GLY A 326 -3.65 -17.64 -29.08
N ILE A 327 -4.74 -18.41 -29.05
CA ILE A 327 -5.05 -19.47 -30.03
C ILE A 327 -6.43 -19.25 -30.67
N PRO A 328 -6.70 -19.83 -31.85
CA PRO A 328 -8.03 -19.77 -32.46
C PRO A 328 -9.11 -20.32 -31.51
N GLY A 329 -10.28 -19.68 -31.48
CA GLY A 329 -11.40 -20.05 -30.61
C GLY A 329 -11.30 -19.55 -29.16
N SER A 330 -10.20 -18.90 -28.78
CA SER A 330 -9.95 -18.51 -27.38
C SER A 330 -10.16 -17.03 -27.07
N MET A 331 -10.53 -16.21 -28.06
CA MET A 331 -10.81 -14.80 -27.82
C MET A 331 -12.12 -14.64 -27.03
N PRO A 332 -12.24 -13.59 -26.19
CA PRO A 332 -13.52 -13.22 -25.61
C PRO A 332 -14.58 -13.11 -26.71
N THR A 333 -15.77 -13.64 -26.47
CA THR A 333 -16.92 -13.65 -27.39
C THR A 333 -16.76 -14.44 -28.69
N GLU A 334 -15.72 -15.28 -28.84
CA GLU A 334 -15.58 -16.17 -30.01
C GLU A 334 -16.36 -17.48 -29.82
N LEU A 335 -16.22 -18.10 -28.64
CA LEU A 335 -16.93 -19.31 -28.25
C LEU A 335 -17.56 -19.11 -26.86
N ARG A 336 -18.80 -19.58 -26.68
CA ARG A 336 -19.37 -19.78 -25.33
C ARG A 336 -18.64 -20.92 -24.62
N ASN A 337 -18.68 -20.91 -23.29
CA ASN A 337 -18.03 -21.89 -22.42
C ASN A 337 -16.49 -21.88 -22.47
N VAL A 338 -15.87 -20.75 -22.84
CA VAL A 338 -14.42 -20.54 -22.76
C VAL A 338 -14.15 -19.37 -21.82
N PHE A 339 -13.50 -19.65 -20.69
CA PHE A 339 -13.31 -18.68 -19.62
C PHE A 339 -11.84 -18.59 -19.21
N HIS A 340 -11.45 -17.43 -18.70
CA HIS A 340 -10.22 -17.32 -17.91
C HIS A 340 -10.49 -17.67 -16.45
N ALA A 341 -9.49 -18.27 -15.78
CA ALA A 341 -9.62 -18.64 -14.38
C ALA A 341 -9.93 -17.45 -13.47
N LEU A 342 -9.42 -16.24 -13.78
CA LEU A 342 -9.76 -15.02 -13.01
C LEU A 342 -11.26 -14.80 -12.93
N ARG A 343 -11.94 -14.84 -14.09
CA ARG A 343 -13.38 -14.60 -14.17
C ARG A 343 -14.18 -15.68 -13.44
N PHE A 344 -13.74 -16.94 -13.53
CA PHE A 344 -14.36 -18.03 -12.78
C PHE A 344 -14.19 -17.87 -11.26
N VAL A 345 -13.00 -17.46 -10.81
CA VAL A 345 -12.69 -17.18 -9.41
C VAL A 345 -13.48 -15.99 -8.87
N GLU A 346 -13.51 -14.89 -9.62
CA GLU A 346 -14.31 -13.71 -9.34
C GLU A 346 -15.79 -14.06 -9.21
N TRP A 347 -16.31 -14.88 -10.13
CA TRP A 347 -17.70 -15.33 -10.11
C TRP A 347 -18.03 -16.10 -8.84
N TYR A 348 -17.31 -17.18 -8.50
CA TYR A 348 -17.63 -17.96 -7.30
C TYR A 348 -17.31 -17.25 -5.98
N ASN A 349 -16.44 -16.23 -6.00
CA ASN A 349 -16.18 -15.41 -4.82
C ASN A 349 -17.09 -14.17 -4.72
N GLY A 350 -18.01 -13.97 -5.66
CA GLY A 350 -18.98 -12.87 -5.61
C GLY A 350 -18.37 -11.50 -5.90
N HIS A 351 -17.35 -11.41 -6.75
CA HIS A 351 -16.78 -10.14 -7.19
C HIS A 351 -17.78 -9.38 -8.09
N PRO A 352 -18.04 -8.08 -7.86
CA PRO A 352 -19.06 -7.33 -8.61
C PRO A 352 -18.94 -7.38 -10.14
N ASP A 353 -17.73 -7.24 -10.68
CA ASP A 353 -17.50 -7.32 -12.14
C ASP A 353 -17.97 -8.64 -12.79
N ALA A 354 -18.07 -9.74 -12.03
CA ALA A 354 -18.55 -11.01 -12.56
C ALA A 354 -20.09 -11.14 -12.55
N HIS A 355 -20.79 -10.23 -11.86
CA HIS A 355 -22.22 -10.29 -11.60
C HIS A 355 -22.98 -9.02 -12.01
N ASP A 356 -22.28 -7.95 -12.38
CA ASP A 356 -22.87 -6.69 -12.82
C ASP A 356 -23.79 -6.92 -14.03
N PRO A 357 -25.12 -6.70 -13.89
CA PRO A 357 -26.07 -6.91 -14.97
C PRO A 357 -25.75 -6.09 -16.23
N ALA A 358 -25.10 -4.93 -16.09
CA ALA A 358 -24.70 -4.09 -17.22
C ALA A 358 -23.55 -4.71 -18.05
N GLN A 359 -22.83 -5.68 -17.49
CA GLN A 359 -21.71 -6.38 -18.12
C GLN A 359 -22.04 -7.84 -18.47
N GLN A 360 -23.26 -8.31 -18.20
CA GLN A 360 -23.67 -9.67 -18.53
C GLN A 360 -24.09 -9.78 -20.02
N ASP A 361 -23.60 -10.83 -20.66
CA ASP A 361 -23.93 -11.21 -22.04
C ASP A 361 -24.06 -12.74 -22.16
N GLU A 362 -24.36 -13.25 -23.35
CA GLU A 362 -24.49 -14.70 -23.60
C GLU A 362 -23.19 -15.51 -23.39
N PHE A 363 -22.04 -14.84 -23.26
CA PHE A 363 -20.75 -15.45 -22.97
C PHE A 363 -20.42 -15.46 -21.48
N SER A 364 -21.27 -14.88 -20.64
CA SER A 364 -21.06 -14.76 -19.19
C SER A 364 -21.34 -16.06 -18.44
N LEU A 365 -20.63 -16.29 -17.32
CA LEU A 365 -20.75 -17.52 -16.52
C LEU A 365 -22.17 -17.78 -16.00
N ASN A 366 -22.94 -16.73 -15.71
CA ASN A 366 -24.33 -16.84 -15.27
C ASN A 366 -25.28 -17.42 -16.36
N HIS A 367 -24.85 -17.47 -17.62
CA HIS A 367 -25.62 -18.00 -18.75
C HIS A 367 -25.16 -19.37 -19.22
N VAL A 368 -24.22 -20.02 -18.51
CA VAL A 368 -23.78 -21.39 -18.83
C VAL A 368 -24.91 -22.38 -18.55
N ASP A 369 -25.28 -23.15 -19.57
CA ASP A 369 -26.22 -24.26 -19.43
C ASP A 369 -25.54 -25.48 -18.78
N GLY A 370 -25.70 -25.58 -17.46
CA GLY A 370 -25.13 -26.66 -16.65
C GLY A 370 -25.56 -28.06 -17.06
N ASP A 371 -26.77 -28.22 -17.63
CA ASP A 371 -27.30 -29.53 -18.03
C ASP A 371 -26.51 -30.16 -19.17
N HIS A 372 -25.65 -29.40 -19.87
CA HIS A 372 -24.76 -29.88 -20.92
C HIS A 372 -23.28 -30.01 -20.51
N ILE A 373 -22.91 -29.55 -19.32
CA ILE A 373 -21.52 -29.62 -18.86
C ILE A 373 -21.23 -31.02 -18.30
N ARG A 374 -20.38 -31.80 -18.99
CA ARG A 374 -19.86 -33.10 -18.53
C ARG A 374 -18.36 -33.08 -18.33
N ARG A 375 -17.61 -32.51 -19.29
CA ARG A 375 -16.14 -32.49 -19.30
C ARG A 375 -15.62 -31.06 -19.28
N VAL A 376 -14.80 -30.78 -18.27
CA VAL A 376 -14.17 -29.47 -18.07
C VAL A 376 -12.66 -29.60 -18.27
N ALA A 377 -12.12 -28.84 -19.22
CA ALA A 377 -10.69 -28.70 -19.43
C ALA A 377 -10.15 -27.46 -18.70
N ILE A 378 -9.17 -27.65 -17.82
CA ILE A 378 -8.46 -26.55 -17.15
C ILE A 378 -7.05 -26.47 -17.71
N VAL A 379 -6.71 -25.37 -18.39
CA VAL A 379 -5.36 -25.18 -18.94
C VAL A 379 -4.45 -24.58 -17.88
N GLY A 380 -3.48 -25.35 -17.39
CA GLY A 380 -2.56 -24.90 -16.34
C GLY A 380 -2.44 -25.89 -15.18
N ALA A 381 -1.41 -25.68 -14.36
CA ALA A 381 -1.09 -26.56 -13.23
C ALA A 381 -0.53 -25.77 -12.01
N GLY A 382 -1.14 -24.62 -11.72
CA GLY A 382 -0.89 -23.85 -10.50
C GLY A 382 -1.98 -24.09 -9.45
N ASN A 383 -1.86 -23.45 -8.28
CA ASN A 383 -2.86 -23.58 -7.21
C ASN A 383 -4.26 -23.17 -7.66
N VAL A 384 -4.37 -22.07 -8.43
CA VAL A 384 -5.66 -21.62 -8.99
C VAL A 384 -6.33 -22.70 -9.83
N ALA A 385 -5.58 -23.49 -10.61
CA ALA A 385 -6.14 -24.58 -11.40
C ALA A 385 -6.74 -25.67 -10.50
N LEU A 386 -6.09 -25.97 -9.37
CA LEU A 386 -6.62 -26.90 -8.37
C LEU A 386 -7.80 -26.30 -7.60
N ASP A 387 -7.82 -25.00 -7.32
CA ASP A 387 -8.95 -24.35 -6.64
C ASP A 387 -10.19 -24.39 -7.53
N VAL A 388 -10.07 -24.06 -8.81
CA VAL A 388 -11.15 -24.18 -9.79
C VAL A 388 -11.65 -25.63 -9.87
N ALA A 389 -10.74 -26.60 -10.01
CA ALA A 389 -11.11 -28.01 -10.05
C ALA A 389 -11.83 -28.44 -8.77
N ARG A 390 -11.32 -28.03 -7.60
CA ARG A 390 -11.89 -28.37 -6.30
C ARG A 390 -13.27 -27.77 -6.11
N VAL A 391 -13.49 -26.51 -6.49
CA VAL A 391 -14.82 -25.86 -6.42
C VAL A 391 -15.84 -26.64 -7.25
N LEU A 392 -15.48 -27.02 -8.48
CA LEU A 392 -16.33 -27.81 -9.36
C LEU A 392 -16.68 -29.18 -8.75
N LEU A 393 -15.66 -29.89 -8.25
CA LEU A 393 -15.82 -31.23 -7.68
C LEU A 393 -16.50 -31.24 -6.31
N ARG A 394 -16.41 -30.17 -5.54
CA ARG A 394 -17.12 -30.02 -4.26
C ARG A 394 -18.60 -29.69 -4.42
N GLN A 395 -19.02 -29.27 -5.60
CA GLN A 395 -20.42 -28.98 -5.88
C GLN A 395 -21.03 -29.92 -6.92
N CYS A 396 -20.32 -30.98 -7.32
CA CYS A 396 -20.85 -32.00 -8.22
C CYS A 396 -21.87 -32.92 -7.52
N ALA A 397 -22.65 -33.66 -8.31
CA ALA A 397 -23.72 -34.53 -7.81
C ALA A 397 -23.27 -35.65 -6.86
N ALA A 398 -21.98 -36.03 -6.87
CA ALA A 398 -21.43 -37.06 -5.99
C ALA A 398 -20.96 -36.52 -4.64
N ALA A 399 -20.89 -35.19 -4.46
CA ALA A 399 -20.39 -34.59 -3.23
C ALA A 399 -21.38 -34.80 -2.07
N PRO A 400 -20.94 -35.39 -0.94
CA PRO A 400 -21.79 -35.51 0.24
C PRO A 400 -22.00 -34.14 0.86
N GLN A 401 -23.16 -33.95 1.51
CA GLN A 401 -23.63 -32.65 1.98
C GLN A 401 -22.58 -31.90 2.83
N GLU A 402 -21.87 -32.61 3.71
CA GLU A 402 -20.83 -32.09 4.59
C GLU A 402 -19.54 -31.64 3.88
N GLU A 403 -19.24 -32.19 2.69
CA GLU A 403 -18.09 -31.77 1.88
C GLU A 403 -18.48 -30.71 0.82
N THR A 404 -19.76 -30.37 0.68
CA THR A 404 -20.21 -29.34 -0.27
C THR A 404 -19.72 -27.93 0.09
N LEU A 405 -19.93 -26.98 -0.82
CA LEU A 405 -19.64 -25.56 -0.59
C LEU A 405 -20.79 -24.81 0.09
N ALA A 406 -21.88 -25.49 0.45
CA ALA A 406 -23.10 -24.86 0.97
C ALA A 406 -22.87 -24.02 2.25
N HIS A 407 -21.92 -24.42 3.10
CA HIS A 407 -21.58 -23.74 4.35
C HIS A 407 -20.43 -22.73 4.23
N THR A 408 -19.99 -22.43 3.00
CA THR A 408 -18.92 -21.47 2.73
C THR A 408 -19.46 -20.09 2.35
N ASP A 409 -18.61 -19.14 1.99
CA ASP A 409 -19.02 -17.80 1.55
C ASP A 409 -19.28 -17.67 0.03
N VAL A 410 -19.40 -18.79 -0.70
CA VAL A 410 -19.83 -18.78 -2.12
C VAL A 410 -21.24 -18.21 -2.23
N PRO A 411 -21.54 -17.25 -3.10
CA PRO A 411 -22.90 -16.72 -3.27
C PRO A 411 -23.93 -17.80 -3.61
N GLU A 412 -25.14 -17.71 -3.05
CA GLU A 412 -26.20 -18.69 -3.29
C GLU A 412 -26.57 -18.84 -4.78
N PRO A 413 -26.67 -17.78 -5.59
CA PRO A 413 -26.92 -17.92 -7.04
C PRO A 413 -25.85 -18.76 -7.76
N VAL A 414 -24.59 -18.68 -7.31
CA VAL A 414 -23.49 -19.47 -7.87
C VAL A 414 -23.63 -20.94 -7.48
N LEU A 415 -23.95 -21.23 -6.21
CA LEU A 415 -24.21 -22.60 -5.77
C LEU A 415 -25.37 -23.22 -6.54
N GLN A 416 -26.44 -22.46 -6.78
CA GLN A 416 -27.58 -22.90 -7.59
C GLN A 416 -27.16 -23.21 -9.03
N ALA A 417 -26.37 -22.35 -9.67
CA ALA A 417 -25.84 -22.60 -11.01
C ALA A 417 -25.00 -23.88 -11.04
N LEU A 418 -24.02 -24.02 -10.14
CA LEU A 418 -23.14 -25.20 -10.08
C LEU A 418 -23.91 -26.51 -9.81
N ARG A 419 -25.00 -26.48 -9.03
CA ARG A 419 -25.85 -27.67 -8.80
C ARG A 419 -26.51 -28.22 -10.07
N THR A 420 -26.68 -27.39 -11.11
CA THR A 420 -27.23 -27.84 -12.40
C THR A 420 -26.20 -28.60 -13.25
N TRP A 421 -24.91 -28.52 -12.90
CA TRP A 421 -23.83 -29.07 -13.71
C TRP A 421 -23.71 -30.58 -13.51
N ARG A 422 -23.77 -31.36 -14.59
CA ARG A 422 -23.67 -32.83 -14.53
C ARG A 422 -22.25 -33.33 -14.78
N LEU A 423 -21.29 -32.80 -14.02
CA LEU A 423 -19.86 -33.07 -14.18
C LEU A 423 -19.53 -34.57 -14.14
N GLU A 424 -18.75 -35.02 -15.13
CA GLU A 424 -18.19 -36.37 -15.25
C GLU A 424 -16.65 -36.33 -15.18
N GLU A 425 -16.02 -35.34 -15.82
CA GLU A 425 -14.55 -35.20 -15.82
C GLU A 425 -14.08 -33.76 -15.63
N VAL A 426 -13.07 -33.59 -14.77
CA VAL A 426 -12.30 -32.34 -14.66
C VAL A 426 -10.83 -32.65 -14.95
N ASN A 427 -10.33 -32.16 -16.08
CA ASN A 427 -9.00 -32.52 -16.59
C ASN A 427 -8.09 -31.29 -16.66
N LEU A 428 -6.92 -31.37 -16.02
CA LEU A 428 -5.88 -30.34 -16.13
C LEU A 428 -4.98 -30.64 -17.34
N TYR A 429 -4.83 -29.69 -18.25
CA TYR A 429 -3.94 -29.79 -19.41
C TYR A 429 -2.68 -28.97 -19.17
N VAL A 430 -1.53 -29.65 -19.22
CA VAL A 430 -0.25 -29.11 -18.78
C VAL A 430 0.78 -29.20 -19.89
N ARG A 431 1.31 -28.06 -20.34
CA ARG A 431 2.28 -28.02 -21.44
C ARG A 431 3.64 -28.65 -21.12
N ARG A 432 3.95 -28.92 -19.84
CA ARG A 432 5.21 -29.47 -19.35
C ARG A 432 5.00 -30.82 -18.65
N GLY A 433 6.09 -31.47 -18.25
CA GLY A 433 6.07 -32.73 -17.50
C GLY A 433 5.78 -32.56 -16.00
N ALA A 434 5.66 -33.70 -15.30
CA ALA A 434 5.30 -33.75 -13.88
C ALA A 434 6.33 -33.07 -12.96
N ALA A 435 7.59 -33.00 -13.37
CA ALA A 435 8.65 -32.34 -12.60
C ALA A 435 8.52 -30.80 -12.57
N GLN A 436 7.66 -30.21 -13.43
CA GLN A 436 7.47 -28.76 -13.56
C GLN A 436 6.07 -28.28 -13.12
N LEU A 437 5.36 -29.10 -12.34
CA LEU A 437 4.08 -28.73 -11.73
C LEU A 437 4.27 -27.59 -10.74
N ALA A 438 3.37 -26.61 -10.76
CA ALA A 438 3.52 -25.37 -10.00
C ALA A 438 2.63 -25.33 -8.75
N PHE A 439 1.62 -26.19 -8.66
CA PHE A 439 0.80 -26.29 -7.46
C PHE A 439 1.58 -26.85 -6.27
N THR A 440 1.17 -26.47 -5.07
CA THR A 440 1.83 -26.88 -3.83
C THR A 440 1.23 -28.17 -3.25
N ASN A 441 1.97 -28.74 -2.29
CA ASN A 441 1.64 -30.05 -1.73
C ASN A 441 0.37 -30.07 -0.88
N LYS A 442 -0.09 -28.92 -0.34
CA LYS A 442 -1.28 -28.84 0.50
C LYS A 442 -2.53 -28.98 -0.36
N GLU A 443 -2.56 -28.23 -1.45
CA GLU A 443 -3.64 -28.08 -2.43
C GLU A 443 -3.82 -29.38 -3.21
N LEU A 444 -2.72 -30.05 -3.61
CA LEU A 444 -2.80 -31.39 -4.18
C LEU A 444 -3.41 -32.39 -3.18
N ARG A 445 -3.02 -32.32 -1.90
CA ARG A 445 -3.51 -33.27 -0.89
C ARG A 445 -5.01 -33.12 -0.66
N GLU A 446 -5.50 -31.90 -0.59
CA GLU A 446 -6.94 -31.62 -0.45
C GLU A 446 -7.73 -32.24 -1.60
N MET A 447 -7.26 -32.09 -2.83
CA MET A 447 -7.84 -32.74 -4.00
C MET A 447 -7.81 -34.27 -3.94
N LEU A 448 -6.68 -34.87 -3.55
CA LEU A 448 -6.54 -36.33 -3.43
C LEU A 448 -7.34 -36.91 -2.27
N ASN A 449 -7.73 -36.10 -1.29
CA ASN A 449 -8.45 -36.53 -0.09
C ASN A 449 -9.97 -36.54 -0.24
N LEU A 450 -10.52 -35.99 -1.34
CA LEU A 450 -11.96 -36.07 -1.63
C LEU A 450 -12.40 -37.54 -1.63
N SER A 451 -13.36 -37.88 -0.76
CA SER A 451 -13.75 -39.29 -0.51
C SER A 451 -14.51 -39.93 -1.66
N TYR A 452 -15.00 -39.12 -2.59
CA TYR A 452 -16.06 -39.43 -3.54
C TYR A 452 -15.69 -39.10 -5.00
N VAL A 453 -14.44 -38.65 -5.23
CA VAL A 453 -13.90 -38.39 -6.59
C VAL A 453 -12.53 -39.06 -6.71
N PRO A 454 -12.33 -40.01 -7.64
CA PRO A 454 -11.03 -40.61 -7.87
C PRO A 454 -10.15 -39.73 -8.76
N PHE A 455 -8.84 -39.79 -8.51
CA PHE A 455 -7.78 -39.23 -9.32
C PHE A 455 -7.34 -40.26 -10.38
N ARG A 456 -7.39 -39.88 -11.66
CA ARG A 456 -6.86 -40.68 -12.77
C ARG A 456 -5.32 -40.78 -12.64
N PRO A 457 -4.76 -41.99 -12.45
CA PRO A 457 -3.32 -42.16 -12.27
C PRO A 457 -2.52 -41.63 -13.47
N ILE A 458 -1.39 -40.99 -13.19
CA ILE A 458 -0.44 -40.56 -14.22
C ILE A 458 0.31 -41.79 -14.73
N PRO A 459 0.45 -41.98 -16.05
CA PRO A 459 1.22 -43.09 -16.62
C PRO A 459 2.67 -43.16 -16.09
N SER A 460 3.15 -44.36 -15.79
CA SER A 460 4.50 -44.56 -15.20
C SER A 460 5.63 -44.07 -16.11
N ASP A 461 5.46 -44.17 -17.43
CA ASP A 461 6.39 -43.66 -18.43
C ASP A 461 6.53 -42.11 -18.42
N GLN A 462 5.58 -41.40 -17.80
CA GLN A 462 5.66 -39.95 -17.59
C GLN A 462 6.08 -39.59 -16.15
N LEU A 463 5.67 -40.39 -15.16
CA LEU A 463 5.95 -40.11 -13.75
C LEU A 463 7.35 -40.53 -13.30
N ASP A 464 7.84 -41.68 -13.77
CA ASP A 464 9.13 -42.23 -13.35
C ASP A 464 10.31 -41.37 -13.80
N PRO A 465 10.36 -40.84 -15.05
CA PRO A 465 11.41 -39.90 -15.45
C PRO A 465 11.40 -38.62 -14.62
N ALA A 466 10.23 -38.13 -14.21
CA ALA A 466 10.12 -36.95 -13.36
C ALA A 466 10.69 -37.21 -11.95
N ILE A 467 10.41 -38.38 -11.37
CA ILE A 467 10.97 -38.79 -10.08
C ILE A 467 12.50 -38.89 -10.17
N GLN A 468 13.01 -39.51 -11.24
CA GLN A 468 14.45 -39.61 -11.48
C GLN A 468 15.09 -38.21 -11.62
N HIS A 469 14.49 -37.32 -12.40
CA HIS A 469 14.98 -35.95 -12.54
C HIS A 469 14.97 -35.18 -11.21
N VAL A 470 13.88 -35.25 -10.43
CA VAL A 470 13.80 -34.57 -9.12
C VAL A 470 14.85 -35.11 -8.14
N SER A 471 15.21 -36.39 -8.24
CA SER A 471 16.23 -37.01 -7.39
C SER A 471 17.63 -36.39 -7.58
N THR A 472 17.91 -35.76 -8.73
CA THR A 472 19.20 -35.12 -9.05
C THR A 472 19.25 -33.63 -8.72
N LEU A 473 18.12 -33.03 -8.30
CA LEU A 473 18.09 -31.61 -7.89
C LEU A 473 19.05 -31.35 -6.73
N LYS A 474 19.75 -30.21 -6.82
CA LYS A 474 20.74 -29.77 -5.81
C LYS A 474 20.11 -29.03 -4.65
N GLU A 475 19.08 -28.22 -4.90
CA GLU A 475 18.39 -27.41 -3.89
C GLU A 475 17.55 -28.30 -2.95
N PRO A 476 17.93 -28.46 -1.66
CA PRO A 476 17.29 -29.43 -0.77
C PRO A 476 15.81 -29.16 -0.51
N GLY A 477 15.43 -27.88 -0.41
CA GLY A 477 14.05 -27.46 -0.18
C GLY A 477 13.14 -27.80 -1.36
N GLN A 478 13.56 -27.42 -2.57
CA GLN A 478 12.84 -27.73 -3.81
C GLN A 478 12.76 -29.24 -4.04
N LYS A 479 13.88 -29.96 -3.88
CA LYS A 479 13.94 -31.42 -3.98
C LYS A 479 12.92 -32.08 -3.06
N ARG A 480 12.93 -31.74 -1.76
CA ARG A 480 12.01 -32.32 -0.76
C ARG A 480 10.55 -32.05 -1.13
N ALA A 481 10.22 -30.81 -1.53
CA ALA A 481 8.87 -30.43 -1.91
C ALA A 481 8.38 -31.22 -3.14
N MET A 482 9.21 -31.37 -4.16
CA MET A 482 8.86 -32.09 -5.40
C MET A 482 8.83 -33.60 -5.20
N THR A 483 9.76 -34.19 -4.45
CA THR A 483 9.71 -35.62 -4.11
C THR A 483 8.40 -35.97 -3.39
N ARG A 484 7.97 -35.13 -2.45
CA ARG A 484 6.69 -35.34 -1.75
C ARG A 484 5.49 -35.19 -2.69
N LEU A 485 5.53 -34.21 -3.60
CA LEU A 485 4.46 -33.99 -4.57
C LEU A 485 4.29 -35.20 -5.49
N LEU A 486 5.39 -35.65 -6.13
CA LEU A 486 5.37 -36.80 -7.02
C LEU A 486 5.01 -38.11 -6.29
N GLY A 487 5.44 -38.27 -5.04
CA GLY A 487 5.04 -39.40 -4.20
C GLY A 487 3.54 -39.44 -3.92
N GLN A 488 2.90 -38.28 -3.71
CA GLN A 488 1.44 -38.19 -3.56
C GLN A 488 0.72 -38.54 -4.86
N LEU A 489 1.19 -38.06 -6.02
CA LEU A 489 0.64 -38.42 -7.33
C LEU A 489 0.77 -39.92 -7.62
N ARG A 490 1.90 -40.54 -7.27
CA ARG A 490 2.09 -42.00 -7.40
C ARG A 490 1.15 -42.79 -6.49
N LYS A 491 0.93 -42.31 -5.27
CA LYS A 491 0.03 -42.96 -4.29
C LYS A 491 -1.43 -42.92 -4.76
N GLY A 492 -1.84 -41.84 -5.42
CA GLY A 492 -3.21 -41.64 -5.88
C GLY A 492 -4.15 -41.09 -4.79
N SER A 493 -5.43 -40.99 -5.14
CA SER A 493 -6.50 -40.46 -4.29
C SER A 493 -6.97 -41.44 -3.22
N LYS A 494 -7.65 -40.93 -2.20
CA LYS A 494 -8.32 -41.70 -1.15
C LYS A 494 -9.40 -42.61 -1.74
N MET A 495 -10.20 -42.10 -2.67
CA MET A 495 -11.09 -42.92 -3.48
C MET A 495 -10.28 -43.64 -4.58
N PRO A 496 -10.27 -44.99 -4.64
CA PRO A 496 -9.55 -45.71 -5.67
C PRO A 496 -10.10 -45.42 -7.07
N TYR A 497 -9.22 -45.30 -8.05
CA TYR A 497 -9.61 -45.17 -9.45
C TYR A 497 -9.89 -46.55 -10.05
N VAL A 498 -11.11 -46.75 -10.56
CA VAL A 498 -11.49 -47.96 -11.31
C VAL A 498 -11.64 -47.59 -12.78
N GLN A 499 -10.96 -48.32 -13.64
CA GLN A 499 -11.03 -48.10 -15.08
C GLN A 499 -12.42 -48.48 -15.60
N ASN A 500 -13.00 -47.61 -16.44
CA ASN A 500 -14.34 -47.75 -17.06
C ASN A 500 -15.56 -47.59 -16.14
N GLU A 501 -15.39 -47.09 -14.92
CA GLU A 501 -16.53 -46.69 -14.09
C GLU A 501 -17.08 -45.34 -14.60
N GLN A 502 -18.30 -45.36 -15.16
CA GLN A 502 -18.86 -44.22 -15.91
C GLN A 502 -19.71 -43.26 -15.06
N HIS A 503 -20.13 -43.67 -13.86
CA HIS A 503 -21.12 -42.93 -13.07
C HIS A 503 -20.52 -42.05 -11.96
N ILE A 504 -19.20 -42.05 -11.80
CA ILE A 504 -18.52 -41.31 -10.74
C ILE A 504 -17.71 -40.18 -11.38
N PRO A 505 -17.96 -38.91 -11.00
CA PRO A 505 -17.14 -37.80 -11.44
C PRO A 505 -15.68 -38.06 -11.09
N ARG A 506 -14.76 -37.77 -12.00
CA ARG A 506 -13.31 -38.00 -11.82
C ARG A 506 -12.50 -36.78 -12.20
N TRP A 507 -11.26 -36.73 -11.72
CA TRP A 507 -10.33 -35.70 -12.13
C TRP A 507 -8.98 -36.28 -12.51
N GLY A 508 -8.24 -35.57 -13.36
CA GLY A 508 -6.98 -36.07 -13.89
C GLY A 508 -6.13 -34.98 -14.52
N MET A 509 -4.99 -35.40 -15.06
CA MET A 509 -4.05 -34.50 -15.72
C MET A 509 -3.54 -35.09 -17.03
N HIS A 510 -3.49 -34.26 -18.05
CA HIS A 510 -2.86 -34.54 -19.34
C HIS A 510 -1.56 -33.72 -19.42
N LEU A 511 -0.44 -34.38 -19.12
CA LEU A 511 0.89 -33.77 -19.23
C LEU A 511 1.33 -33.68 -20.68
N LEU A 512 2.28 -32.79 -20.93
CA LEU A 512 2.85 -32.57 -22.26
C LEU A 512 1.77 -32.25 -23.32
N ARG A 513 0.81 -31.40 -22.93
CA ARG A 513 -0.26 -30.90 -23.80
C ARG A 513 -0.38 -29.39 -23.71
N SER A 514 -0.28 -28.70 -24.83
CA SER A 514 -0.64 -27.28 -24.94
C SER A 514 -1.85 -27.12 -25.87
N PRO A 515 -2.79 -26.21 -25.57
CA PRO A 515 -3.95 -26.02 -26.44
C PRO A 515 -3.47 -25.40 -27.78
N ALA A 516 -4.07 -25.85 -28.87
CA ALA A 516 -3.71 -25.48 -30.25
C ALA A 516 -4.82 -24.70 -30.94
N ALA A 517 -6.08 -25.13 -30.80
CA ALA A 517 -7.27 -24.46 -31.30
C ALA A 517 -8.50 -24.96 -30.53
N LEU A 518 -9.49 -24.09 -30.35
CA LEU A 518 -10.78 -24.42 -29.77
C LEU A 518 -11.84 -24.38 -30.88
N HIS A 519 -12.75 -25.35 -30.89
CA HIS A 519 -13.79 -25.45 -31.92
C HIS A 519 -15.16 -25.54 -31.27
N GLY A 520 -16.10 -24.79 -31.84
CA GLY A 520 -17.49 -24.77 -31.39
C GLY A 520 -18.44 -25.57 -32.30
N ASP A 521 -19.70 -25.62 -31.90
CA ASP A 521 -20.79 -26.10 -32.74
C ASP A 521 -21.12 -25.13 -33.89
N SER A 522 -22.15 -25.45 -34.67
CA SER A 522 -22.63 -24.58 -35.75
C SER A 522 -23.65 -23.58 -35.22
N GLY A 523 -23.43 -22.28 -35.43
CA GLY A 523 -24.38 -21.25 -35.02
C GLY A 523 -23.77 -19.85 -35.05
N SER A 524 -24.58 -18.84 -34.74
CA SER A 524 -24.11 -17.45 -34.59
C SER A 524 -23.29 -17.22 -33.32
N SER A 525 -23.58 -18.01 -32.27
CA SER A 525 -22.94 -17.92 -30.95
C SER A 525 -22.51 -19.32 -30.49
N PRO A 526 -21.50 -19.90 -31.16
CA PRO A 526 -21.16 -21.31 -30.99
C PRO A 526 -20.61 -21.61 -29.59
N ALA A 527 -20.99 -22.75 -29.02
CA ALA A 527 -20.46 -23.25 -27.75
C ALA A 527 -19.31 -24.23 -27.98
N LEU A 528 -18.33 -24.24 -27.08
CA LEU A 528 -17.20 -25.17 -27.14
C LEU A 528 -17.66 -26.63 -27.28
N GLN A 529 -17.04 -27.36 -28.22
CA GLN A 529 -17.29 -28.79 -28.45
C GLN A 529 -16.01 -29.61 -28.40
N THR A 530 -14.94 -29.13 -29.03
CA THR A 530 -13.67 -29.85 -29.11
C THR A 530 -12.48 -28.92 -28.93
N VAL A 531 -11.40 -29.48 -28.40
CA VAL A 531 -10.12 -28.79 -28.23
C VAL A 531 -9.04 -29.62 -28.90
N ASP A 532 -8.27 -28.98 -29.78
CA ASP A 532 -7.04 -29.54 -30.31
C ASP A 532 -5.88 -29.23 -29.38
N TRP A 533 -5.08 -30.24 -29.08
CA TRP A 533 -3.92 -30.15 -28.22
C TRP A 533 -2.67 -30.50 -29.00
N ASN A 534 -1.64 -29.66 -28.96
CA ASN A 534 -0.31 -30.04 -29.39
C ASN A 534 0.28 -31.02 -28.38
N VAL A 535 0.89 -32.09 -28.88
CA VAL A 535 1.78 -32.95 -28.07
C VAL A 535 3.11 -32.22 -27.92
N THR A 536 3.53 -31.99 -26.67
CA THR A 536 4.76 -31.25 -26.39
C THR A 536 5.88 -32.14 -25.86
N GLU A 537 7.09 -31.61 -25.91
CA GLU A 537 8.25 -32.11 -25.17
C GLU A 537 9.03 -30.96 -24.53
N MET A 538 9.99 -31.32 -23.69
CA MET A 538 10.84 -30.36 -23.00
C MET A 538 12.16 -30.20 -23.78
N ASP A 539 12.51 -28.98 -24.15
CA ASP A 539 13.84 -28.68 -24.70
C ASP A 539 14.92 -28.69 -23.60
N GLU A 540 16.19 -28.48 -23.98
CA GLU A 540 17.32 -28.44 -23.05
C GLU A 540 17.22 -27.33 -22.00
N SER A 541 16.42 -26.29 -22.27
CA SER A 541 16.14 -25.17 -21.35
C SER A 541 14.87 -25.39 -20.52
N TYR A 542 14.31 -26.59 -20.53
CA TYR A 542 13.05 -26.95 -19.89
C TYR A 542 11.85 -26.09 -20.35
N ARG A 543 11.84 -25.67 -21.60
CA ARG A 543 10.68 -25.04 -22.25
C ARG A 543 9.88 -26.11 -23.00
N ALA A 544 8.57 -25.92 -23.02
CA ALA A 544 7.68 -26.80 -23.78
C ALA A 544 7.74 -26.42 -25.27
N VAL A 545 8.06 -27.38 -26.13
CA VAL A 545 8.06 -27.25 -27.60
C VAL A 545 7.10 -28.27 -28.21
N SER A 546 6.48 -27.94 -29.34
CA SER A 546 5.55 -28.84 -30.03
C SER A 546 6.30 -29.91 -30.81
N LYS A 547 5.84 -31.17 -30.75
CA LYS A 547 6.34 -32.28 -31.59
C LYS A 547 5.80 -32.26 -33.02
N GLY A 548 4.89 -31.34 -33.35
CA GLY A 548 4.14 -31.33 -34.61
C GLY A 548 2.95 -32.30 -34.63
N GLU A 549 2.81 -33.16 -33.62
CA GLU A 549 1.65 -34.03 -33.43
C GLU A 549 0.52 -33.29 -32.69
N LYS A 550 -0.73 -33.58 -33.08
CA LYS A 550 -1.94 -33.05 -32.43
C LYS A 550 -2.86 -34.19 -32.01
N VAL A 551 -3.55 -33.98 -30.90
CA VAL A 551 -4.63 -34.85 -30.42
C VAL A 551 -5.84 -34.00 -30.08
N SER A 552 -7.04 -34.48 -30.34
CA SER A 552 -8.28 -33.74 -30.03
C SER A 552 -9.04 -34.43 -28.91
N SER A 553 -9.68 -33.64 -28.04
CA SER A 553 -10.65 -34.15 -27.06
C SER A 553 -11.94 -33.34 -27.15
N LYS A 554 -13.05 -33.97 -26.74
CA LYS A 554 -14.32 -33.26 -26.58
C LYS A 554 -14.34 -32.59 -25.22
N GLU A 555 -14.65 -31.30 -25.15
CA GLU A 555 -14.74 -30.54 -23.90
C GLU A 555 -15.97 -29.65 -23.97
N ASP A 556 -16.74 -29.58 -22.89
CA ASP A 556 -17.97 -28.79 -22.85
C ASP A 556 -17.72 -27.39 -22.23
N LEU A 557 -16.61 -27.26 -21.50
CA LEU A 557 -16.14 -26.04 -20.84
C LEU A 557 -14.61 -26.02 -20.82
N LEU A 558 -14.01 -24.87 -21.13
CA LEU A 558 -12.57 -24.63 -20.95
C LEU A 558 -12.33 -23.47 -19.99
N ILE A 559 -11.44 -23.68 -19.01
CA ILE A 559 -10.99 -22.64 -18.07
C ILE A 559 -9.47 -22.47 -18.19
N ALA A 560 -9.03 -21.34 -18.71
CA ALA A 560 -7.62 -20.99 -18.88
C ALA A 560 -7.03 -20.44 -17.57
N SER A 561 -6.27 -21.28 -16.86
CA SER A 561 -5.52 -20.94 -15.64
C SER A 561 -4.03 -20.76 -15.93
N VAL A 562 -3.70 -19.91 -16.91
CA VAL A 562 -2.33 -19.68 -17.40
C VAL A 562 -1.63 -18.45 -16.77
N GLY A 563 -2.23 -17.89 -15.72
CA GLY A 563 -1.71 -16.76 -14.95
C GLY A 563 -2.44 -15.45 -15.22
N TYR A 564 -2.28 -14.53 -14.28
CA TYR A 564 -2.84 -13.18 -14.37
C TYR A 564 -1.87 -12.22 -15.07
N ARG A 565 -2.32 -10.99 -15.29
CA ARG A 565 -1.52 -9.84 -15.69
C ARG A 565 -2.09 -8.58 -15.07
N SER A 566 -1.23 -7.62 -14.79
CA SER A 566 -1.69 -6.28 -14.41
C SER A 566 -2.20 -5.54 -15.65
N ALA A 567 -3.09 -4.58 -15.44
CA ALA A 567 -3.51 -3.64 -16.46
C ALA A 567 -2.86 -2.27 -16.18
N PRO A 568 -2.49 -1.50 -17.22
CA PRO A 568 -2.10 -0.11 -17.02
C PRO A 568 -3.29 0.68 -16.43
N LEU A 569 -2.98 1.73 -15.66
CA LEU A 569 -4.00 2.74 -15.36
C LEU A 569 -4.41 3.42 -16.68
N GLU A 570 -5.71 3.57 -16.91
CA GLU A 570 -6.23 4.16 -18.15
C GLU A 570 -5.67 5.58 -18.32
N SER A 571 -4.91 5.80 -19.39
CA SER A 571 -4.23 7.05 -19.70
C SER A 571 -4.74 7.65 -21.00
N ASP A 572 -5.00 8.96 -20.98
CA ASP A 572 -5.03 9.78 -22.19
C ASP A 572 -3.69 10.49 -22.38
N ALA A 573 -3.33 10.76 -23.63
CA ALA A 573 -2.03 11.31 -24.03
C ALA A 573 -1.68 12.69 -23.43
N GLU A 574 -2.63 13.34 -22.76
CA GLU A 574 -2.52 14.72 -22.23
C GLU A 574 -2.23 14.80 -20.72
N SER A 575 -2.08 13.68 -20.00
CA SER A 575 -1.78 13.72 -18.56
C SER A 575 -0.37 14.22 -18.28
N GLN A 576 -0.25 15.26 -17.44
CA GLN A 576 1.04 15.81 -17.01
C GLN A 576 1.86 14.86 -16.13
N MET A 577 1.22 13.87 -15.49
CA MET A 577 1.89 12.90 -14.63
C MET A 577 1.56 11.47 -15.11
N SER A 578 2.49 10.87 -15.84
CA SER A 578 2.32 9.52 -16.41
C SER A 578 2.77 8.44 -15.43
N VAL A 579 2.00 7.36 -15.31
CA VAL A 579 2.42 6.15 -14.60
C VAL A 579 2.96 5.16 -15.64
N PRO A 580 4.26 4.84 -15.63
CA PRO A 580 4.85 3.97 -16.63
C PRO A 580 4.32 2.54 -16.49
N PHE A 581 4.22 1.84 -17.62
CA PHE A 581 3.76 0.45 -17.64
C PHE A 581 4.56 -0.37 -18.65
N ASP A 582 5.07 -1.51 -18.20
CA ASP A 582 5.77 -2.46 -19.05
C ASP A 582 4.76 -3.47 -19.60
N SER A 583 4.26 -3.24 -20.81
CA SER A 583 3.27 -4.11 -21.47
C SER A 583 3.80 -5.51 -21.82
N SER A 584 5.11 -5.75 -21.74
CA SER A 584 5.70 -7.07 -21.99
C SER A 584 5.69 -7.94 -20.72
N ARG A 585 6.00 -7.34 -19.57
CA ARG A 585 6.01 -8.01 -18.26
C ARG A 585 4.70 -7.84 -17.48
N PHE A 586 3.86 -6.91 -17.90
CA PHE A 586 2.60 -6.51 -17.25
C PHE A 586 2.78 -6.05 -15.80
N VAL A 587 3.75 -5.16 -15.60
CA VAL A 587 4.11 -4.57 -14.29
C VAL A 587 4.41 -3.08 -14.45
N ILE A 588 4.36 -2.34 -13.34
CA ILE A 588 4.99 -1.00 -13.31
C ILE A 588 6.50 -1.21 -13.19
N PRO A 589 7.31 -0.69 -14.15
CA PRO A 589 8.76 -0.82 -14.08
C PRO A 589 9.30 -0.14 -12.83
N ASN A 590 10.18 -0.83 -12.10
CA ASN A 590 10.69 -0.37 -10.82
C ASN A 590 12.09 -0.90 -10.52
N ILE A 591 12.81 -0.19 -9.64
CA ILE A 591 14.06 -0.62 -9.02
C ILE A 591 13.87 -0.58 -7.50
N ARG A 592 13.92 -1.75 -6.84
CA ARG A 592 13.63 -1.88 -5.40
C ARG A 592 12.29 -1.22 -5.03
N ASN A 593 11.24 -1.51 -5.80
CA ASN A 593 9.90 -0.97 -5.62
C ASN A 593 9.73 0.56 -5.82
N ARG A 594 10.79 1.30 -6.19
CA ARG A 594 10.70 2.70 -6.67
C ARG A 594 10.38 2.70 -8.15
N VAL A 595 9.32 3.40 -8.54
CA VAL A 595 8.88 3.48 -9.95
C VAL A 595 9.96 4.14 -10.80
N VAL A 596 10.19 3.63 -12.01
CA VAL A 596 11.13 4.24 -12.97
C VAL A 596 10.44 4.59 -14.28
N ASP A 597 10.86 5.68 -14.91
CA ASP A 597 10.40 6.06 -16.25
C ASP A 597 10.97 5.13 -17.35
N GLN A 598 10.67 5.45 -18.62
CA GLN A 598 11.16 4.69 -19.77
C GLN A 598 12.70 4.77 -19.94
N GLN A 599 13.34 5.81 -19.38
CA GLN A 599 14.78 6.01 -19.39
C GLN A 599 15.47 5.33 -18.20
N GLY A 600 14.71 4.76 -17.27
CA GLY A 600 15.21 4.11 -16.05
C GLY A 600 15.47 5.07 -14.90
N ASN A 601 15.03 6.33 -14.98
CA ASN A 601 15.16 7.28 -13.88
C ASN A 601 14.06 7.05 -12.84
N ILE A 602 14.45 7.09 -11.58
CA ILE A 602 13.53 6.92 -10.46
C ILE A 602 12.59 8.14 -10.37
N GLN A 603 11.29 7.87 -10.26
CA GLN A 603 10.25 8.86 -10.05
C GLN A 603 10.10 9.13 -8.53
N PRO A 604 10.44 10.33 -8.03
CA PRO A 604 10.37 10.65 -6.61
C PRO A 604 8.96 10.49 -6.03
N GLY A 605 8.85 9.91 -4.84
CA GLY A 605 7.58 9.68 -4.17
C GLY A 605 6.67 8.62 -4.82
N MET A 606 7.06 7.98 -5.93
CA MET A 606 6.25 6.93 -6.57
C MET A 606 6.81 5.53 -6.31
N PHE A 607 5.97 4.68 -5.73
CA PHE A 607 6.32 3.31 -5.35
C PHE A 607 5.30 2.30 -5.89
N VAL A 608 5.72 1.05 -6.03
CA VAL A 608 4.85 -0.06 -6.45
C VAL A 608 5.09 -1.28 -5.56
N SER A 609 4.06 -2.07 -5.26
CA SER A 609 4.20 -3.31 -4.48
C SER A 609 3.27 -4.43 -4.94
N GLY A 610 3.64 -5.66 -4.56
CA GLY A 610 2.89 -6.87 -4.78
C GLY A 610 3.00 -7.34 -6.22
N TRP A 611 1.90 -7.92 -6.73
CA TRP A 611 1.87 -8.48 -8.08
C TRP A 611 2.05 -7.43 -9.17
N LEU A 612 1.72 -6.17 -8.89
CA LEU A 612 1.95 -5.07 -9.81
C LEU A 612 3.45 -4.73 -9.97
N ALA A 613 4.27 -5.03 -8.95
CA ALA A 613 5.71 -4.81 -8.98
C ALA A 613 6.48 -6.03 -9.52
N THR A 614 6.07 -7.23 -9.12
CA THR A 614 6.84 -8.47 -9.31
C THR A 614 6.24 -9.44 -10.34
N GLY A 615 5.02 -9.16 -10.80
CA GLY A 615 4.18 -10.08 -11.55
C GLY A 615 3.37 -11.00 -10.63
N PRO A 616 2.34 -11.68 -11.15
CA PRO A 616 1.39 -12.43 -10.34
C PRO A 616 1.90 -13.83 -9.96
N VAL A 617 2.94 -13.84 -9.14
CA VAL A 617 3.58 -15.04 -8.59
C VAL A 617 3.71 -14.88 -7.08
N GLY A 618 3.55 -15.98 -6.35
CA GLY A 618 3.70 -16.01 -4.90
C GLY A 618 2.38 -16.02 -4.13
N VAL A 619 2.50 -16.35 -2.84
CA VAL A 619 1.40 -16.40 -1.88
C VAL A 619 1.34 -15.11 -1.05
N ILE A 620 0.30 -14.95 -0.23
CA ILE A 620 0.12 -13.76 0.63
C ILE A 620 1.36 -13.45 1.46
N VAL A 621 2.06 -14.47 1.98
CA VAL A 621 3.27 -14.30 2.79
C VAL A 621 4.42 -13.65 2.00
N SER A 622 4.64 -14.03 0.74
CA SER A 622 5.64 -13.36 -0.10
C SER A 622 5.24 -11.92 -0.41
N THR A 623 3.95 -11.65 -0.63
CA THR A 623 3.43 -10.29 -0.81
C THR A 623 3.61 -9.43 0.44
N MET A 624 3.46 -10.01 1.63
CA MET A 624 3.70 -9.33 2.90
C MET A 624 5.17 -8.87 3.03
N PHE A 625 6.13 -9.74 2.73
CA PHE A 625 7.56 -9.37 2.81
C PHE A 625 7.95 -8.30 1.78
N ASP A 626 7.42 -8.38 0.55
CA ASP A 626 7.58 -7.31 -0.44
C ASP A 626 7.00 -5.97 0.05
N ALA A 627 5.79 -6.01 0.59
CA ALA A 627 5.11 -4.84 1.14
C ALA A 627 5.85 -4.20 2.32
N PHE A 628 6.50 -5.02 3.17
CA PHE A 628 7.36 -4.50 4.23
C PHE A 628 8.63 -3.85 3.67
N GLY A 629 9.24 -4.46 2.64
CA GLY A 629 10.41 -3.91 1.98
C GLY A 629 10.14 -2.54 1.33
N VAL A 630 9.01 -2.38 0.63
CA VAL A 630 8.66 -1.08 0.04
C VAL A 630 8.37 -0.02 1.11
N ALA A 631 7.72 -0.39 2.21
CA ALA A 631 7.43 0.53 3.30
C ALA A 631 8.72 1.06 3.95
N ASP A 632 9.69 0.17 4.17
CA ASP A 632 11.00 0.54 4.72
C ASP A 632 11.76 1.48 3.76
N GLU A 633 11.67 1.26 2.43
CA GLU A 633 12.26 2.18 1.44
C GLU A 633 11.52 3.53 1.35
N MET A 634 10.19 3.58 1.46
CA MET A 634 9.43 4.84 1.52
C MET A 634 9.81 5.68 2.75
N VAL A 635 9.87 5.05 3.93
CA VAL A 635 10.26 5.75 5.17
C VAL A 635 11.70 6.24 5.10
N LYS A 636 12.59 5.47 4.47
CA LYS A 636 13.99 5.85 4.24
C LYS A 636 14.10 7.02 3.26
N GLU A 637 13.36 6.99 2.16
CA GLU A 637 13.29 8.09 1.20
C GLU A 637 12.80 9.37 1.89
N TRP A 638 11.67 9.30 2.61
CA TRP A 638 11.13 10.42 3.38
C TRP A 638 12.15 10.99 4.37
N ARG A 639 12.81 10.15 5.18
CA ARG A 639 13.86 10.63 6.12
C ARG A 639 15.02 11.32 5.40
N SER A 640 15.41 10.80 4.22
CA SER A 640 16.46 11.41 3.40
C SER A 640 16.02 12.74 2.82
N GLN A 641 14.79 12.84 2.32
CA GLN A 641 14.20 14.07 1.80
C GLN A 641 14.08 15.13 2.90
N VAL A 642 13.57 14.76 4.07
CA VAL A 642 13.53 15.64 5.25
C VAL A 642 14.93 16.15 5.61
N SER A 643 15.95 15.30 5.51
CA SER A 643 17.35 15.70 5.75
C SER A 643 17.93 16.60 4.65
N ALA A 644 17.40 16.52 3.43
CA ALA A 644 17.85 17.27 2.27
C ALA A 644 17.25 18.69 2.18
N GLY A 645 16.19 18.98 2.94
CA GLY A 645 15.55 20.29 2.97
C GLY A 645 14.98 20.66 1.59
N GLU A 646 15.40 21.79 1.04
CA GLU A 646 14.83 22.37 -0.20
C GLU A 646 15.25 21.62 -1.48
N ASN A 647 16.31 20.82 -1.42
CA ASN A 647 16.67 19.89 -2.51
C ASN A 647 15.84 18.61 -2.50
N ALA A 648 14.89 18.48 -1.57
CA ALA A 648 14.00 17.34 -1.51
C ALA A 648 12.95 17.43 -2.60
N SER A 649 12.95 16.45 -3.49
CA SER A 649 11.85 16.22 -4.42
C SER A 649 10.90 15.18 -3.80
N PHE A 650 9.70 15.63 -3.44
CA PHE A 650 8.54 14.81 -3.07
C PHE A 650 7.55 14.73 -4.25
N LEU A 651 6.58 13.82 -4.18
CA LEU A 651 5.52 13.73 -5.19
C LEU A 651 4.77 15.07 -5.38
N CYS A 652 4.42 15.75 -4.29
CA CYS A 652 3.73 17.04 -4.34
C CYS A 652 4.59 18.17 -4.94
N THR A 653 5.90 18.17 -4.70
CA THR A 653 6.81 19.17 -5.27
C THR A 653 6.99 18.96 -6.77
N GLU A 654 7.06 17.70 -7.22
CA GLU A 654 7.03 17.38 -8.66
C GLU A 654 5.71 17.80 -9.31
N ALA A 655 4.61 17.82 -8.56
CA ALA A 655 3.32 18.35 -9.01
C ALA A 655 3.20 19.88 -8.91
N GLY A 656 4.26 20.60 -8.51
CA GLY A 656 4.31 22.07 -8.44
C GLY A 656 3.86 22.66 -7.09
N PHE A 657 3.74 21.86 -6.04
CA PHE A 657 3.32 22.29 -4.71
C PHE A 657 4.49 22.22 -3.71
N PRO A 658 4.80 23.30 -2.97
CA PRO A 658 5.95 23.33 -2.06
C PRO A 658 5.83 22.34 -0.91
N GLU A 659 4.60 21.98 -0.52
CA GLU A 659 4.30 20.96 0.48
C GLU A 659 2.99 20.25 0.14
N ALA A 660 2.76 19.09 0.76
CA ALA A 660 1.53 18.33 0.58
C ALA A 660 0.33 19.06 1.21
N LEU A 661 -0.73 19.29 0.44
CA LEU A 661 -1.95 19.95 0.90
C LEU A 661 -2.65 19.10 1.97
N LYS A 662 -2.83 19.61 3.19
CA LYS A 662 -3.34 18.84 4.36
C LYS A 662 -4.75 18.25 4.21
N GLU A 663 -5.55 18.70 3.24
CA GLU A 663 -6.88 18.15 2.99
C GLU A 663 -6.81 16.83 2.19
N VAL A 664 -7.97 16.33 1.75
CA VAL A 664 -8.10 15.27 0.75
C VAL A 664 -8.46 15.89 -0.61
N PRO A 665 -8.15 15.21 -1.74
CA PRO A 665 -8.44 15.71 -3.07
C PRO A 665 -9.88 16.22 -3.23
N GLU A 666 -10.05 17.41 -3.81
CA GLU A 666 -11.38 18.00 -4.06
C GLU A 666 -12.28 17.08 -4.89
N ALA A 667 -11.70 16.40 -5.88
CA ALA A 667 -12.39 15.39 -6.68
C ALA A 667 -13.10 14.34 -5.83
N ILE A 668 -12.53 13.97 -4.68
CA ILE A 668 -13.09 12.94 -3.79
C ILE A 668 -14.14 13.52 -2.82
N ARG A 669 -13.95 14.77 -2.36
CA ARG A 669 -14.90 15.42 -1.42
C ARG A 669 -16.32 15.55 -1.96
N GLN A 670 -16.46 15.67 -3.28
CA GLN A 670 -17.74 15.88 -3.96
C GLN A 670 -18.35 14.58 -4.51
N GLN A 671 -17.70 13.43 -4.30
CA GLN A 671 -18.09 12.15 -4.89
C GLN A 671 -18.55 11.14 -3.83
N ARG A 672 -19.28 10.12 -4.26
CA ARG A 672 -19.83 9.08 -3.37
C ARG A 672 -18.74 8.06 -3.00
N THR A 673 -18.11 8.29 -1.85
CA THR A 673 -17.12 7.38 -1.29
C THR A 673 -17.70 6.46 -0.22
N VAL A 674 -16.99 5.36 0.05
CA VAL A 674 -17.31 4.43 1.13
C VAL A 674 -16.17 4.45 2.14
N SER A 675 -16.44 5.00 3.32
CA SER A 675 -15.51 4.96 4.45
C SER A 675 -15.37 3.54 5.01
N TYR A 676 -14.32 3.28 5.79
CA TYR A 676 -14.15 1.98 6.43
C TYR A 676 -15.33 1.62 7.37
N LYS A 677 -15.91 2.63 8.04
CA LYS A 677 -17.08 2.43 8.90
C LYS A 677 -18.31 1.96 8.09
N GLN A 678 -18.55 2.56 6.93
CA GLN A 678 -19.61 2.15 6.02
C GLN A 678 -19.33 0.76 5.43
N TRP A 679 -18.07 0.42 5.12
CA TRP A 679 -17.71 -0.96 4.78
C TRP A 679 -18.10 -1.95 5.89
N VAL A 680 -17.83 -1.64 7.15
CA VAL A 680 -18.22 -2.52 8.29
C VAL A 680 -19.74 -2.69 8.38
N GLU A 681 -20.54 -1.71 7.95
CA GLU A 681 -22.00 -1.85 7.86
C GLU A 681 -22.42 -2.82 6.75
N ILE A 682 -21.79 -2.72 5.56
CA ILE A 682 -21.96 -3.68 4.47
C ILE A 682 -21.57 -5.09 4.94
N ASP A 683 -20.40 -5.25 5.55
CA ASP A 683 -19.92 -6.52 6.11
C ASP A 683 -20.92 -7.12 7.10
N ARG A 684 -21.45 -6.31 8.02
CA ARG A 684 -22.46 -6.76 8.99
C ARG A 684 -23.75 -7.20 8.30
N ALA A 685 -24.17 -6.52 7.24
CA ALA A 685 -25.33 -6.90 6.47
C ALA A 685 -25.11 -8.23 5.73
N GLU A 686 -23.94 -8.46 5.14
CA GLU A 686 -23.57 -9.74 4.52
C GLU A 686 -23.58 -10.90 5.53
N VAL A 687 -22.99 -10.69 6.72
CA VAL A 687 -22.99 -11.68 7.80
C VAL A 687 -24.42 -11.98 8.25
N LYS A 688 -25.27 -10.96 8.39
CA LYS A 688 -26.68 -11.14 8.76
C LYS A 688 -27.44 -11.97 7.72
N ARG A 689 -27.22 -11.71 6.43
CA ARG A 689 -27.80 -12.51 5.33
C ARG A 689 -27.29 -13.95 5.36
N GLY A 690 -25.99 -14.14 5.57
CA GLY A 690 -25.36 -15.46 5.66
C GLY A 690 -25.92 -16.32 6.79
N LYS A 691 -26.20 -15.74 7.96
CA LYS A 691 -26.80 -16.46 9.09
C LYS A 691 -28.13 -17.14 8.77
N VAL A 692 -28.95 -16.53 7.90
CA VAL A 692 -30.23 -17.13 7.45
C VAL A 692 -30.00 -18.38 6.60
N LEU A 693 -28.87 -18.44 5.91
CA LEU A 693 -28.45 -19.53 5.02
C LEU A 693 -27.43 -20.48 5.65
N GLU A 694 -27.17 -20.35 6.95
CA GLU A 694 -26.14 -21.13 7.68
C GLU A 694 -24.72 -20.99 7.09
N LYS A 695 -24.39 -19.78 6.64
CA LYS A 695 -23.10 -19.41 6.03
C LYS A 695 -22.38 -18.35 6.86
N PRO A 696 -21.03 -18.24 6.77
CA PRO A 696 -20.29 -17.17 7.43
C PRO A 696 -20.76 -15.77 6.97
N ARG A 697 -21.12 -15.64 5.69
CA ARG A 697 -21.68 -14.43 5.06
C ARG A 697 -22.38 -14.79 3.75
N GLU A 698 -23.27 -13.92 3.29
CA GLU A 698 -23.81 -13.91 1.93
C GLU A 698 -23.48 -12.57 1.29
N LYS A 699 -22.61 -12.58 0.29
CA LYS A 699 -22.05 -11.35 -0.31
C LYS A 699 -23.10 -10.60 -1.13
N PHE A 700 -23.02 -9.27 -1.13
CA PHE A 700 -23.69 -8.47 -2.16
C PHE A 700 -22.92 -8.64 -3.48
N LEU A 701 -23.64 -8.78 -4.59
CA LEU A 701 -23.03 -9.14 -5.87
C LEU A 701 -22.88 -7.93 -6.78
N THR A 702 -23.46 -6.80 -6.44
CA THR A 702 -23.31 -5.56 -7.21
C THR A 702 -22.90 -4.39 -6.32
N VAL A 703 -22.20 -3.42 -6.92
CA VAL A 703 -21.87 -2.16 -6.25
C VAL A 703 -23.15 -1.42 -5.82
N ALA A 704 -24.19 -1.43 -6.66
CA ALA A 704 -25.47 -0.80 -6.36
C ALA A 704 -26.11 -1.33 -5.06
N GLU A 705 -26.14 -2.65 -4.88
CA GLU A 705 -26.68 -3.26 -3.66
C GLU A 705 -25.84 -2.88 -2.42
N MET A 706 -24.51 -2.90 -2.53
CA MET A 706 -23.62 -2.50 -1.42
C MET A 706 -23.86 -1.05 -1.01
N LEU A 707 -24.02 -0.17 -1.99
CA LEU A 707 -24.29 1.25 -1.79
C LEU A 707 -25.66 1.47 -1.13
N GLN A 708 -26.69 0.72 -1.51
CA GLN A 708 -28.02 0.80 -0.88
C GLN A 708 -28.03 0.43 0.61
N VAL A 709 -27.09 -0.38 1.11
CA VAL A 709 -27.02 -0.75 2.53
C VAL A 709 -26.68 0.44 3.42
N ILE A 710 -25.95 1.41 2.87
CA ILE A 710 -25.38 2.57 3.59
C ILE A 710 -26.06 3.89 3.19
N ASP A 711 -27.19 3.80 2.48
CA ASP A 711 -28.07 4.92 2.10
C ASP A 711 -29.17 5.22 3.14
#